data_AF-B8AJK0-F1
#
_entry.id   AF-B8AJK0-F1
#
_cell.length_a   1.000
_cell.length_b   1.000
_cell.length_c   1.000
_cell.angle_alpha   90.00
_cell.angle_beta   90.00
_cell.angle_gamma   90.00
#
_symmetry.space_group_name_H-M   'P 1'
#
loop_
_entity.id
_entity.type
_entity.pdbx_description
1 polymer ?
#
loop_
_entity_poly.entity_id
_entity_poly.type
_entity_poly.pdbx_seq_one_letter_code
_entity_poly.pdbx_strand_id
1 'polypeptide(L)'
;MGRGGGGRWKKEEEEELKAAKRGYREAVAEGNREEEARWANVIGDIHKRRGEYVEALRWLRIDYKVSVKYLPQRHLLPSCQSLGEVHLRLGNFSEALTYQKKHLQLAKEADDLVEQQRASTQLGRTYYEILLRSENDHSAIRNAKKYFKSSMKLARVLKENPSSQKSLFLKELIDAYNNMGMLELELDNYEEAEKLLVQGLKICDEEEVHQYDDARSRLHHNLGNVYIELRNWNRAKGHIEKDIEICRKIRHTQGEAKGFINLGEVHSRVQKYEDAKLCYNKALQITKCLEDEDALMDQIHQNIETVTKAAKVLEEMKTYEQKLKKLARDTSNARGTSKERKLLLEQYAWLANLMEKARMITAWPKLKEFSKGQKRVANELHDKEKQSDSLLVIGESYQKLRNFSKARKWCMKSWNMYRSIGNLEGQALAKVNIGNVLDSCGDWAGALQAYEEAYRQCLYTLLLIAVKGGLSNVQLDALENMHYSHMVRFDNIEEAKKLQQEIDNLKRMSDQHEARDTVSDYCSETESEDGNVSDNILNTEDNDGNIANNSSEEFDDDVVLASLVHKSRSSKTKASKMHSSTKNVDGSCGMDECPEEDVSKSFSNHYGRKRVRVVISDDEAEEAPEIDQSKRTLTGRPDSLSTSEQIANTANRNRNQHTSHPIETREVDSVCTPCPAEESICSFKSGSPVFHGNDGPDLGASSIGKLSVSKPAASGSKVGTLASNSRPQGQNAVGLQSSDADHKFWVFKIGEHLVYLDANACTREGAFSIESLKVEVACVYYLQIPDDKRSKGLLPIIGELKCCGKVLDDTDSRDYIDQLASEQKSIDVVIDDWVPKRLMKLYVDFCTKLSEAPNKKLLKKLYNLEVSEDEVIVSDCGLQDLSITPSLDALKLHKTIAVLDLSHKMLGLFTIPKLVYQSETTGYFCF
;
A
#
# COMPACT_ATOMS: atom_id res chain seq x y z
N MET A 1 -22.81 -21.46 32.91
CA MET A 1 -23.91 -22.22 32.27
C MET A 1 -24.08 -21.66 30.85
N GLY A 2 -23.71 -22.42 29.81
CA GLY A 2 -23.67 -21.90 28.43
C GLY A 2 -23.62 -23.01 27.36
N ARG A 3 -24.30 -24.13 27.57
CA ARG A 3 -24.38 -25.28 26.64
C ARG A 3 -25.75 -25.39 25.96
N GLY A 4 -26.35 -24.29 25.50
CA GLY A 4 -27.72 -24.29 24.97
C GLY A 4 -27.87 -24.22 23.45
N GLY A 5 -26.87 -23.68 22.74
CA GLY A 5 -26.99 -23.39 21.30
C GLY A 5 -26.67 -24.59 20.40
N GLY A 6 -25.42 -25.05 20.38
CA GLY A 6 -24.95 -26.04 19.40
C GLY A 6 -25.61 -27.43 19.46
N GLY A 7 -26.13 -27.83 20.62
CA GLY A 7 -26.78 -29.15 20.78
C GLY A 7 -28.18 -29.26 20.17
N ARG A 8 -28.84 -28.13 19.88
CA ARG A 8 -30.16 -28.10 19.23
C ARG A 8 -30.02 -28.17 17.70
N TRP A 9 -29.08 -27.41 17.14
CA TRP A 9 -28.78 -27.40 15.70
C TRP A 9 -28.22 -28.74 15.20
N LYS A 10 -27.26 -29.34 15.92
CA LYS A 10 -26.75 -30.68 15.58
C LYS A 10 -27.87 -31.74 15.60
N LYS A 11 -28.88 -31.60 16.46
CA LYS A 11 -30.06 -32.50 16.48
C LYS A 11 -31.02 -32.25 15.32
N GLU A 12 -31.34 -31.00 15.01
CA GLU A 12 -32.23 -30.64 13.91
C GLU A 12 -31.64 -31.08 12.55
N GLU A 13 -30.35 -30.87 12.31
CA GLU A 13 -29.68 -31.33 11.09
C GLU A 13 -29.54 -32.86 11.02
N GLU A 14 -29.47 -33.55 12.16
CA GLU A 14 -29.43 -35.01 12.20
C GLU A 14 -30.78 -35.63 11.89
N GLU A 15 -31.86 -35.01 12.36
CA GLU A 15 -33.22 -35.39 11.97
C GLU A 15 -33.50 -35.06 10.49
N GLU A 16 -33.01 -33.92 9.99
CA GLU A 16 -33.06 -33.57 8.57
C GLU A 16 -32.34 -34.63 7.71
N LEU A 17 -31.12 -35.03 8.10
CA LEU A 17 -30.36 -36.07 7.40
C LEU A 17 -31.08 -37.43 7.43
N LYS A 18 -31.68 -37.80 8.57
CA LYS A 18 -32.46 -39.03 8.70
C LYS A 18 -33.71 -38.99 7.81
N ALA A 19 -34.40 -37.85 7.75
CA ALA A 19 -35.56 -37.64 6.90
C ALA A 19 -35.18 -37.74 5.42
N ALA A 20 -34.13 -37.06 4.99
CA ALA A 20 -33.63 -37.12 3.61
C ALA A 20 -33.22 -38.55 3.21
N LYS A 21 -32.57 -39.30 4.11
CA LYS A 21 -32.24 -40.73 3.90
C LYS A 21 -33.47 -41.66 3.88
N ARG A 22 -34.60 -41.26 4.48
CA ARG A 22 -35.88 -41.99 4.33
C ARG A 22 -36.50 -41.69 2.97
N GLY A 23 -36.61 -40.41 2.61
CA GLY A 23 -37.13 -39.99 1.29
C GLY A 23 -36.35 -40.61 0.12
N TYR A 24 -35.02 -40.67 0.22
CA TYR A 24 -34.19 -41.39 -0.76
C TYR A 24 -34.57 -42.87 -0.89
N ARG A 25 -34.77 -43.58 0.22
CA ARG A 25 -35.13 -45.02 0.21
C ARG A 25 -36.52 -45.26 -0.35
N GLU A 26 -37.46 -44.37 -0.05
CA GLU A 26 -38.83 -44.40 -0.58
C GLU A 26 -38.82 -44.16 -2.09
N ALA A 27 -38.13 -43.12 -2.58
CA ALA A 27 -37.99 -42.85 -4.00
C ALA A 27 -37.35 -44.02 -4.78
N VAL A 28 -36.33 -44.67 -4.20
CA VAL A 28 -35.71 -45.87 -4.77
C VAL A 28 -36.69 -47.06 -4.81
N ALA A 29 -37.50 -47.24 -3.77
CA ALA A 29 -38.50 -48.31 -3.70
C ALA A 29 -39.66 -48.10 -4.69
N GLU A 30 -40.07 -46.85 -4.89
CA GLU A 30 -41.08 -46.45 -5.89
C GLU A 30 -40.53 -46.44 -7.32
N GLY A 31 -39.20 -46.44 -7.48
CA GLY A 31 -38.53 -46.36 -8.78
C GLY A 31 -38.54 -44.94 -9.39
N ASN A 32 -38.84 -43.91 -8.60
CA ASN A 32 -38.85 -42.52 -9.03
C ASN A 32 -37.41 -41.98 -9.10
N ARG A 33 -36.83 -42.00 -10.31
CA ARG A 33 -35.43 -41.60 -10.56
C ARG A 33 -35.15 -40.12 -10.34
N GLU A 34 -36.15 -39.27 -10.52
CA GLU A 34 -36.01 -37.83 -10.32
C GLU A 34 -35.89 -37.50 -8.83
N GLU A 35 -36.77 -38.07 -8.01
CA GLU A 35 -36.71 -37.90 -6.55
C GLU A 35 -35.51 -38.65 -5.94
N GLU A 36 -35.08 -39.79 -6.51
CA GLU A 36 -33.84 -40.47 -6.12
C GLU A 36 -32.62 -39.53 -6.26
N ALA A 37 -32.50 -38.85 -7.41
CA ALA A 37 -31.43 -37.88 -7.68
C ALA A 37 -31.52 -36.66 -6.76
N ARG A 38 -32.72 -36.07 -6.62
CA ARG A 38 -32.96 -34.92 -5.75
C ARG A 38 -32.60 -35.21 -4.29
N TRP A 39 -33.07 -36.33 -3.73
CA TRP A 39 -32.74 -36.69 -2.35
C TRP A 39 -31.25 -36.98 -2.15
N ALA A 40 -30.60 -37.61 -3.14
CA ALA A 40 -29.16 -37.79 -3.09
C ALA A 40 -28.40 -36.45 -3.09
N ASN A 41 -28.86 -35.46 -3.86
CA ASN A 41 -28.30 -34.10 -3.85
C ASN A 41 -28.45 -33.44 -2.48
N VAL A 42 -29.67 -33.46 -1.90
CA VAL A 42 -29.98 -32.89 -0.59
C VAL A 42 -29.12 -33.53 0.52
N ILE A 43 -28.98 -34.87 0.51
CA ILE A 43 -28.11 -35.57 1.46
C ILE A 43 -26.66 -35.11 1.29
N GLY A 44 -26.18 -34.98 0.05
CA GLY A 44 -24.86 -34.47 -0.27
C GLY A 44 -24.64 -33.05 0.28
N ASP A 45 -25.61 -32.17 0.11
CA ASP A 45 -25.56 -30.79 0.61
C ASP A 45 -25.60 -30.69 2.13
N ILE A 46 -26.34 -31.58 2.82
CA ILE A 46 -26.29 -31.67 4.29
C ILE A 46 -24.89 -32.09 4.75
N HIS A 47 -24.30 -33.11 4.13
CA HIS A 47 -22.92 -33.53 4.44
C HIS A 47 -21.90 -32.43 4.12
N LYS A 48 -22.10 -31.67 3.04
CA LYS A 48 -21.29 -30.48 2.69
C LYS A 48 -21.38 -29.41 3.79
N ARG A 49 -22.58 -29.06 4.26
CA ARG A 49 -22.79 -28.10 5.37
C ARG A 49 -22.08 -28.52 6.66
N ARG A 50 -21.97 -29.83 6.90
CA ARG A 50 -21.25 -30.41 8.05
C ARG A 50 -19.73 -30.44 7.90
N GLY A 51 -19.19 -30.11 6.74
CA GLY A 51 -17.76 -30.27 6.43
C GLY A 51 -17.34 -31.72 6.13
N GLU A 52 -18.31 -32.65 6.03
CA GLU A 52 -18.07 -34.06 5.72
C GLU A 52 -17.92 -34.27 4.20
N TYR A 53 -16.94 -33.59 3.59
CA TYR A 53 -16.81 -33.47 2.14
C TYR A 53 -16.66 -34.80 1.39
N VAL A 54 -16.02 -35.80 2.01
CA VAL A 54 -15.89 -37.15 1.40
C VAL A 54 -17.25 -37.83 1.27
N GLU A 55 -18.10 -37.70 2.29
CA GLU A 55 -19.43 -38.30 2.27
C GLU A 55 -20.36 -37.50 1.35
N ALA A 56 -20.23 -36.17 1.34
CA ALA A 56 -20.90 -35.30 0.38
C ALA A 56 -20.61 -35.73 -1.07
N LEU A 57 -19.33 -35.92 -1.43
CA LEU A 57 -18.94 -36.40 -2.75
C LEU A 57 -19.58 -37.74 -3.13
N ARG A 58 -19.73 -38.67 -2.18
CA ARG A 58 -20.36 -39.98 -2.46
C ARG A 58 -21.81 -39.80 -2.88
N TRP A 59 -22.58 -39.01 -2.14
CA TRP A 59 -23.99 -38.77 -2.41
C TRP A 59 -24.21 -37.93 -3.68
N LEU A 60 -23.43 -36.87 -3.87
CA LEU A 60 -23.48 -36.05 -5.08
C LEU A 60 -23.10 -36.85 -6.34
N ARG A 61 -22.18 -37.82 -6.24
CA ARG A 61 -21.88 -38.75 -7.34
C ARG A 61 -23.00 -39.73 -7.63
N ILE A 62 -23.82 -40.09 -6.64
CA ILE A 62 -25.02 -40.93 -6.87
C ILE A 62 -26.03 -40.13 -7.67
N ASP A 63 -26.36 -38.92 -7.22
CA ASP A 63 -27.21 -37.96 -7.95
C ASP A 63 -26.74 -37.81 -9.40
N TYR A 64 -25.47 -37.43 -9.60
CA TYR A 64 -24.91 -37.26 -10.95
C TYR A 64 -25.05 -38.52 -11.82
N LYS A 65 -24.84 -39.72 -11.28
CA LYS A 65 -24.98 -40.98 -12.03
C LYS A 65 -26.42 -41.30 -12.40
N VAL A 66 -27.36 -41.09 -11.49
CA VAL A 66 -28.79 -41.31 -11.73
C VAL A 66 -29.28 -40.32 -12.79
N SER A 67 -28.93 -39.05 -12.63
CA SER A 67 -29.28 -37.96 -13.55
C SER A 67 -28.71 -38.18 -14.95
N VAL A 68 -27.43 -38.57 -15.09
CA VAL A 68 -26.83 -38.86 -16.41
C VAL A 68 -27.51 -40.06 -17.10
N LYS A 69 -27.91 -41.08 -16.35
CA LYS A 69 -28.37 -42.35 -16.91
C LYS A 69 -29.85 -42.36 -17.27
N TYR A 70 -30.68 -41.66 -16.50
CA TYR A 70 -32.14 -41.81 -16.58
C TYR A 70 -32.91 -40.50 -16.80
N LEU A 71 -32.28 -39.33 -16.61
CA LEU A 71 -32.98 -38.05 -16.63
C LEU A 71 -32.52 -37.15 -17.79
N PRO A 72 -33.36 -36.18 -18.22
CA PRO A 72 -32.94 -35.13 -19.15
C PRO A 72 -31.78 -34.29 -18.59
N GLN A 73 -31.00 -33.72 -19.51
CA GLN A 73 -29.74 -33.02 -19.19
C GLN A 73 -29.89 -31.88 -18.18
N ARG A 74 -31.06 -31.21 -18.12
CA ARG A 74 -31.38 -30.16 -17.15
C ARG A 74 -31.26 -30.61 -15.69
N HIS A 75 -31.52 -31.89 -15.39
CA HIS A 75 -31.46 -32.42 -14.02
C HIS A 75 -30.02 -32.61 -13.52
N LEU A 76 -29.01 -32.45 -14.38
CA LEU A 76 -27.61 -32.44 -13.97
C LEU A 76 -27.18 -31.13 -13.33
N LEU A 77 -27.97 -30.07 -13.47
CA LEU A 77 -27.60 -28.72 -13.05
C LEU A 77 -27.28 -28.66 -11.54
N PRO A 78 -28.16 -29.15 -10.62
CA PRO A 78 -27.88 -29.14 -9.18
C PRO A 78 -26.68 -30.01 -8.79
N SER A 79 -26.51 -31.17 -9.44
CA SER A 79 -25.37 -32.07 -9.19
C SER A 79 -24.05 -31.40 -9.57
N CYS A 80 -24.00 -30.74 -10.73
CA CYS A 80 -22.81 -30.03 -11.22
C CYS A 80 -22.45 -28.86 -10.30
N GLN A 81 -23.44 -28.10 -9.85
CA GLN A 81 -23.25 -27.02 -8.89
C GLN A 81 -22.60 -27.53 -7.60
N SER A 82 -23.23 -28.50 -6.92
CA SER A 82 -22.74 -29.00 -5.62
C SER A 82 -21.41 -29.74 -5.74
N LEU A 83 -21.18 -30.51 -6.81
CA LEU A 83 -19.88 -31.16 -7.05
C LEU A 83 -18.77 -30.12 -7.25
N GLY A 84 -19.04 -29.09 -8.05
CA GLY A 84 -18.11 -27.98 -8.27
C GLY A 84 -17.68 -27.31 -6.97
N GLU A 85 -18.62 -27.02 -6.08
CA GLU A 85 -18.34 -26.43 -4.78
C GLU A 85 -17.51 -27.34 -3.87
N VAL A 86 -17.88 -28.63 -3.76
CA VAL A 86 -17.15 -29.57 -2.89
C VAL A 86 -15.72 -29.82 -3.41
N HIS A 87 -15.54 -29.94 -4.73
CA HIS A 87 -14.21 -30.05 -5.32
C HIS A 87 -13.36 -28.80 -5.07
N LEU A 88 -13.95 -27.60 -5.12
CA LEU A 88 -13.26 -26.36 -4.73
C LEU A 88 -12.81 -26.40 -3.27
N ARG A 89 -13.68 -26.80 -2.33
CA ARG A 89 -13.35 -26.92 -0.90
C ARG A 89 -12.22 -27.91 -0.62
N LEU A 90 -12.12 -28.97 -1.42
CA LEU A 90 -11.05 -29.97 -1.34
C LEU A 90 -9.75 -29.52 -2.04
N GLY A 91 -9.74 -28.39 -2.74
CA GLY A 91 -8.59 -27.91 -3.51
C GLY A 91 -8.40 -28.60 -4.86
N ASN A 92 -9.38 -29.38 -5.33
CA ASN A 92 -9.35 -30.05 -6.64
C ASN A 92 -9.83 -29.09 -7.73
N PHE A 93 -9.01 -28.09 -8.07
CA PHE A 93 -9.40 -26.99 -8.97
C PHE A 93 -9.82 -27.44 -10.38
N SER A 94 -9.13 -28.42 -10.97
CA SER A 94 -9.44 -28.93 -12.31
C SER A 94 -10.83 -29.57 -12.38
N GLU A 95 -11.16 -30.42 -11.41
CA GLU A 95 -12.48 -31.04 -11.29
C GLU A 95 -13.55 -29.99 -10.98
N ALA A 96 -13.26 -29.04 -10.08
CA ALA A 96 -14.17 -27.94 -9.76
C ALA A 96 -14.53 -27.12 -11.00
N LEU A 97 -13.54 -26.69 -11.78
CA LEU A 97 -13.75 -25.96 -13.04
C LEU A 97 -14.54 -26.77 -14.05
N THR A 98 -14.31 -28.09 -14.15
CA THR A 98 -15.03 -28.96 -15.09
C THR A 98 -16.53 -28.98 -14.77
N TYR A 99 -16.90 -29.23 -13.51
CA TYR A 99 -18.31 -29.25 -13.10
C TYR A 99 -18.95 -27.86 -13.13
N GLN A 100 -18.23 -26.80 -12.75
CA GLN A 100 -18.75 -25.43 -12.77
C GLN A 100 -18.92 -24.88 -14.20
N LYS A 101 -18.02 -25.21 -15.15
CA LYS A 101 -18.21 -24.88 -16.57
C LYS A 101 -19.44 -25.59 -17.14
N LYS A 102 -19.62 -26.87 -16.80
CA LYS A 102 -20.83 -27.63 -17.17
C LYS A 102 -22.09 -27.04 -16.54
N HIS A 103 -22.04 -26.62 -15.28
CA HIS A 103 -23.15 -25.90 -14.61
C HIS A 103 -23.53 -24.64 -15.39
N LEU A 104 -22.56 -23.81 -15.77
CA LEU A 104 -22.80 -22.60 -16.57
C LEU A 104 -23.39 -22.92 -17.95
N GLN A 105 -22.89 -23.96 -18.62
CA GLN A 105 -23.40 -24.39 -19.92
C GLN A 105 -24.88 -24.78 -19.83
N LEU A 106 -25.23 -25.63 -18.87
CA LEU A 106 -26.62 -26.07 -18.66
C LEU A 106 -27.55 -24.91 -18.30
N ALA A 107 -27.06 -23.96 -17.49
CA ALA A 107 -27.82 -22.76 -17.14
C ALA A 107 -28.10 -21.85 -18.35
N LYS A 108 -27.16 -21.77 -19.30
CA LYS A 108 -27.38 -21.07 -20.58
C LYS A 108 -28.36 -21.80 -21.48
N GLU A 109 -28.24 -23.12 -21.60
CA GLU A 109 -29.17 -23.96 -22.38
C GLU A 109 -30.61 -23.88 -21.86
N ALA A 110 -30.77 -23.71 -20.54
CA ALA A 110 -32.07 -23.52 -19.88
C ALA A 110 -32.58 -22.07 -19.90
N ASP A 111 -31.79 -21.11 -20.39
CA ASP A 111 -32.03 -19.66 -20.29
C ASP A 111 -32.31 -19.18 -18.85
N ASP A 112 -31.67 -19.82 -17.87
CA ASP A 112 -31.83 -19.50 -16.46
C ASP A 112 -30.78 -18.48 -16.01
N LEU A 113 -31.17 -17.21 -15.98
CA LEU A 113 -30.29 -16.10 -15.59
C LEU A 113 -29.80 -16.21 -14.13
N VAL A 114 -30.58 -16.84 -13.24
CA VAL A 114 -30.23 -17.02 -11.82
C VAL A 114 -29.09 -18.02 -11.70
N GLU A 115 -29.24 -19.16 -12.37
CA GLU A 115 -28.20 -20.20 -12.36
C GLU A 115 -26.96 -19.76 -13.15
N GLN A 116 -27.10 -18.96 -14.20
CA GLN A 116 -25.96 -18.34 -14.88
C GLN A 116 -25.17 -17.41 -13.95
N GLN A 117 -25.86 -16.63 -13.10
CA GLN A 117 -25.23 -15.76 -12.11
C GLN A 117 -24.48 -16.57 -11.04
N ARG A 118 -25.11 -17.63 -10.51
CA ARG A 118 -24.49 -18.53 -9.52
C ARG A 118 -23.27 -19.25 -10.08
N ALA A 119 -23.39 -19.83 -11.27
CA ALA A 119 -22.29 -20.51 -11.95
C ALA A 119 -21.12 -19.55 -12.24
N SER A 120 -21.42 -18.32 -12.70
CA SER A 120 -20.40 -17.28 -12.90
C SER A 120 -19.70 -16.90 -11.58
N THR A 121 -20.44 -16.82 -10.48
CA THR A 121 -19.85 -16.55 -9.16
C THR A 121 -18.92 -17.67 -8.70
N GLN A 122 -19.32 -18.92 -8.88
CA GLN A 122 -18.49 -20.09 -8.52
C GLN A 122 -17.21 -20.15 -9.35
N LEU A 123 -17.30 -19.97 -10.67
CA LEU A 123 -16.13 -19.94 -11.55
C LEU A 123 -15.18 -18.81 -11.16
N GLY A 124 -15.71 -17.60 -10.92
CA GLY A 124 -14.91 -16.46 -10.48
C GLY A 124 -14.15 -16.76 -9.18
N ARG A 125 -14.81 -17.38 -8.19
CA ARG A 125 -14.18 -17.79 -6.93
C ARG A 125 -13.12 -18.86 -7.13
N THR A 126 -13.37 -19.87 -7.96
CA THR A 126 -12.38 -20.93 -8.24
C THR A 126 -11.14 -20.35 -8.91
N TYR A 127 -11.29 -19.49 -9.91
CA TYR A 127 -10.15 -18.83 -10.54
C TYR A 127 -9.43 -17.86 -9.61
N TYR A 128 -10.15 -17.21 -8.71
CA TYR A 128 -9.56 -16.40 -7.65
C TYR A 128 -8.71 -17.23 -6.67
N GLU A 129 -9.18 -18.41 -6.26
CA GLU A 129 -8.39 -19.33 -5.42
C GLU A 129 -7.15 -19.87 -6.15
N ILE A 130 -7.25 -20.16 -7.46
CA ILE A 130 -6.09 -20.52 -8.28
C ILE A 130 -5.11 -19.35 -8.34
N LEU A 131 -5.59 -18.12 -8.53
CA LEU A 131 -4.77 -16.92 -8.49
C LEU A 131 -4.01 -16.80 -7.16
N LEU A 132 -4.64 -17.09 -6.02
CA LEU A 132 -3.97 -17.02 -4.72
C LEU A 132 -2.88 -18.10 -4.54
N ARG A 133 -2.99 -19.24 -5.23
CA ARG A 133 -2.05 -20.38 -5.07
C ARG A 133 -0.98 -20.48 -6.15
N SER A 134 -1.22 -19.93 -7.33
CA SER A 134 -0.34 -20.09 -8.50
C SER A 134 0.16 -18.74 -8.96
N GLU A 135 1.45 -18.45 -8.78
CA GLU A 135 2.03 -17.13 -9.05
C GLU A 135 1.88 -16.66 -10.50
N ASN A 136 1.95 -17.59 -11.46
CA ASN A 136 2.11 -17.29 -12.88
C ASN A 136 0.93 -17.74 -13.76
N ASP A 137 -0.24 -18.02 -13.18
CA ASP A 137 -1.41 -18.40 -13.98
C ASP A 137 -2.13 -17.16 -14.53
N HIS A 138 -1.69 -16.71 -15.70
CA HIS A 138 -2.31 -15.61 -16.45
C HIS A 138 -3.81 -15.86 -16.73
N SER A 139 -4.18 -17.13 -16.96
CA SER A 139 -5.57 -17.48 -17.25
C SER A 139 -6.45 -17.29 -16.03
N ALA A 140 -5.91 -17.48 -14.82
CA ALA A 140 -6.66 -17.33 -13.58
C ALA A 140 -7.09 -15.88 -13.33
N ILE A 141 -6.20 -14.90 -13.52
CA ILE A 141 -6.54 -13.48 -13.35
C ILE A 141 -7.63 -13.06 -14.33
N ARG A 142 -7.41 -13.33 -15.62
CA ARG A 142 -8.34 -12.94 -16.70
C ARG A 142 -9.70 -13.59 -16.50
N ASN A 143 -9.73 -14.88 -16.17
CA ASN A 143 -10.98 -15.60 -15.95
C ASN A 143 -11.69 -15.17 -14.66
N ALA A 144 -10.98 -14.96 -13.54
CA ALA A 144 -11.57 -14.43 -12.32
C ALA A 144 -12.28 -13.08 -12.59
N LYS A 145 -11.58 -12.16 -13.28
CA LYS A 145 -12.14 -10.86 -13.68
C LYS A 145 -13.33 -11.01 -14.61
N LYS A 146 -13.25 -11.86 -15.63
CA LYS A 146 -14.34 -12.16 -16.59
C LYS A 146 -15.59 -12.66 -15.87
N TYR A 147 -15.46 -13.68 -15.03
CA TYR A 147 -16.60 -14.33 -14.38
C TYR A 147 -17.19 -13.48 -13.23
N PHE A 148 -16.38 -12.75 -12.46
CA PHE A 148 -16.92 -11.78 -11.50
C PHE A 148 -17.64 -10.62 -12.19
N LYS A 149 -17.14 -10.10 -13.32
CA LYS A 149 -17.85 -9.08 -14.10
C LYS A 149 -19.17 -9.60 -14.65
N SER A 150 -19.18 -10.83 -15.17
CA SER A 150 -20.39 -11.52 -15.63
C SER A 150 -21.42 -11.66 -14.51
N SER A 151 -20.99 -12.21 -13.35
CA SER A 151 -21.83 -12.36 -12.16
C SER A 151 -22.42 -11.03 -11.68
N MET A 152 -21.60 -9.98 -11.61
CA MET A 152 -22.07 -8.64 -11.20
C MET A 152 -23.09 -8.05 -12.18
N LYS A 153 -22.88 -8.21 -13.49
CA LYS A 153 -23.83 -7.76 -14.51
C LYS A 153 -25.16 -8.49 -14.39
N LEU A 154 -25.13 -9.82 -14.25
CA LEU A 154 -26.34 -10.64 -14.09
C LEU A 154 -27.09 -10.31 -12.80
N ALA A 155 -26.39 -10.16 -11.68
CA ALA A 155 -27.00 -9.78 -10.40
C ALA A 155 -27.70 -8.41 -10.48
N ARG A 156 -27.13 -7.44 -11.22
CA ARG A 156 -27.76 -6.15 -11.47
C ARG A 156 -29.05 -6.29 -12.30
N VAL A 157 -29.00 -7.05 -13.40
CA VAL A 157 -30.17 -7.30 -14.25
C VAL A 157 -31.31 -7.97 -13.47
N LEU A 158 -30.97 -8.94 -12.61
CA LEU A 158 -31.93 -9.65 -11.75
C LEU A 158 -32.54 -8.73 -10.68
N LYS A 159 -31.76 -7.78 -10.14
CA LYS A 159 -32.27 -6.75 -9.22
C LYS A 159 -33.22 -5.77 -9.91
N GLU A 160 -32.88 -5.32 -11.13
CA GLU A 160 -33.67 -4.33 -11.88
C GLU A 160 -34.97 -4.92 -12.46
N ASN A 161 -35.00 -6.23 -12.74
CA ASN A 161 -36.18 -6.94 -13.25
C ASN A 161 -36.69 -8.00 -12.26
N PRO A 162 -37.22 -7.60 -11.10
CA PRO A 162 -37.63 -8.55 -10.07
C PRO A 162 -38.89 -9.31 -10.49
N SER A 163 -38.74 -10.59 -10.85
CA SER A 163 -39.86 -11.53 -11.00
C SER A 163 -40.47 -11.86 -9.63
N SER A 164 -41.43 -11.07 -9.14
CA SER A 164 -42.16 -11.26 -7.85
C SER A 164 -41.33 -11.37 -6.55
N GLN A 165 -40.00 -11.52 -6.61
CA GLN A 165 -39.11 -11.83 -5.51
C GLN A 165 -38.02 -10.74 -5.34
N LYS A 166 -38.43 -9.49 -5.12
CA LYS A 166 -37.55 -8.32 -4.94
C LYS A 166 -36.41 -8.51 -3.92
N SER A 167 -36.58 -9.40 -2.94
CA SER A 167 -35.62 -9.64 -1.85
C SER A 167 -34.51 -10.63 -2.18
N LEU A 168 -34.61 -11.44 -3.24
CA LEU A 168 -33.72 -12.61 -3.42
C LEU A 168 -32.37 -12.31 -4.06
N PHE A 169 -32.16 -11.16 -4.72
CA PHE A 169 -30.91 -10.89 -5.47
C PHE A 169 -30.07 -9.73 -4.92
N LEU A 170 -30.58 -9.06 -3.88
CA LEU A 170 -29.84 -7.98 -3.22
C LEU A 170 -28.53 -8.50 -2.62
N LYS A 171 -28.58 -9.67 -1.98
CA LYS A 171 -27.42 -10.31 -1.35
C LYS A 171 -26.35 -10.68 -2.39
N GLU A 172 -26.75 -11.26 -3.50
CA GLU A 172 -25.89 -11.66 -4.62
C GLU A 172 -25.24 -10.43 -5.27
N LEU A 173 -25.97 -9.32 -5.38
CA LEU A 173 -25.40 -8.07 -5.87
C LEU A 173 -24.32 -7.54 -4.91
N ILE A 174 -24.61 -7.50 -3.61
CA ILE A 174 -23.64 -7.07 -2.58
C ILE A 174 -22.40 -7.98 -2.61
N ASP A 175 -22.61 -9.29 -2.68
CA ASP A 175 -21.52 -10.27 -2.78
C ASP A 175 -20.71 -10.12 -4.07
N ALA A 176 -21.33 -9.73 -5.18
CA ALA A 176 -20.61 -9.44 -6.42
C ALA A 176 -19.71 -8.20 -6.30
N TYR A 177 -20.17 -7.14 -5.62
CA TYR A 177 -19.32 -5.99 -5.28
C TYR A 177 -18.18 -6.39 -4.34
N ASN A 178 -18.47 -7.22 -3.34
CA ASN A 178 -17.46 -7.76 -2.44
C ASN A 178 -16.39 -8.58 -3.17
N ASN A 179 -16.80 -9.53 -4.02
CA ASN A 179 -15.88 -10.39 -4.77
C ASN A 179 -15.00 -9.58 -5.74
N MET A 180 -15.57 -8.56 -6.41
CA MET A 180 -14.79 -7.68 -7.28
C MET A 180 -13.82 -6.81 -6.48
N GLY A 181 -14.27 -6.26 -5.34
CA GLY A 181 -13.40 -5.49 -4.44
C GLY A 181 -12.25 -6.32 -3.89
N MET A 182 -12.49 -7.59 -3.54
CA MET A 182 -11.44 -8.54 -3.16
C MET A 182 -10.46 -8.78 -4.32
N LEU A 183 -10.94 -9.03 -5.54
CA LEU A 183 -10.07 -9.23 -6.69
C LEU A 183 -9.20 -7.99 -6.97
N GLU A 184 -9.78 -6.79 -6.97
CA GLU A 184 -9.02 -5.57 -7.21
C GLU A 184 -8.02 -5.27 -6.07
N LEU A 185 -8.32 -5.69 -4.82
CA LEU A 185 -7.36 -5.65 -3.71
C LEU A 185 -6.16 -6.58 -3.96
N GLU A 186 -6.38 -7.81 -4.46
CA GLU A 186 -5.27 -8.73 -4.84
C GLU A 186 -4.44 -8.23 -6.02
N LEU A 187 -5.04 -7.41 -6.91
CA LEU A 187 -4.35 -6.84 -8.07
C LEU A 187 -3.69 -5.48 -7.76
N ASP A 188 -3.54 -5.14 -6.48
CA ASP A 188 -2.97 -3.89 -5.99
C ASP A 188 -3.69 -2.62 -6.50
N ASN A 189 -4.94 -2.74 -6.95
CA ASN A 189 -5.78 -1.62 -7.38
C ASN A 189 -6.62 -1.10 -6.21
N TYR A 190 -5.94 -0.67 -5.14
CA TYR A 190 -6.57 -0.36 -3.84
C TYR A 190 -7.65 0.71 -3.93
N GLU A 191 -7.45 1.76 -4.74
CA GLU A 191 -8.43 2.82 -4.94
C GLU A 191 -9.70 2.32 -5.65
N GLU A 192 -9.59 1.35 -6.56
CA GLU A 192 -10.75 0.76 -7.22
C GLU A 192 -11.45 -0.25 -6.29
N ALA A 193 -10.68 -1.02 -5.51
CA ALA A 193 -11.20 -1.87 -4.46
C ALA A 193 -12.02 -1.07 -3.43
N GLU A 194 -11.51 0.08 -2.98
CA GLU A 194 -12.24 1.01 -2.10
C GLU A 194 -13.59 1.41 -2.71
N LYS A 195 -13.59 1.89 -3.96
CA LYS A 195 -14.83 2.31 -4.64
C LYS A 195 -15.86 1.20 -4.72
N LEU A 196 -15.45 0.00 -5.12
CA LEU A 196 -16.35 -1.15 -5.26
C LEU A 196 -16.95 -1.57 -3.92
N LEU A 197 -16.14 -1.65 -2.86
CA LEU A 197 -16.61 -2.07 -1.54
C LEU A 197 -17.47 -1.00 -0.86
N VAL A 198 -17.12 0.29 -1.02
CA VAL A 198 -17.95 1.41 -0.55
C VAL A 198 -19.29 1.44 -1.29
N GLN A 199 -19.30 1.18 -2.59
CA GLN A 199 -20.54 1.05 -3.36
C GLN A 199 -21.41 -0.10 -2.84
N GLY A 200 -20.80 -1.24 -2.46
CA GLY A 200 -21.49 -2.33 -1.78
C GLY A 200 -22.15 -1.89 -0.47
N LEU A 201 -21.44 -1.13 0.38
CA LEU A 201 -22.03 -0.60 1.62
C LEU A 201 -23.14 0.41 1.35
N LYS A 202 -22.98 1.26 0.33
CA LYS A 202 -24.00 2.21 -0.09
C LYS A 202 -25.29 1.51 -0.51
N ILE A 203 -25.18 0.38 -1.22
CA ILE A 203 -26.34 -0.46 -1.56
C ILE A 203 -26.99 -1.04 -0.28
N CYS A 204 -26.20 -1.48 0.69
CA CYS A 204 -26.73 -1.94 1.98
C CYS A 204 -27.52 -0.84 2.70
N ASP A 205 -27.06 0.41 2.65
CA ASP A 205 -27.72 1.54 3.30
C ASP A 205 -28.97 2.00 2.53
N GLU A 206 -28.90 2.07 1.19
CA GLU A 206 -30.03 2.45 0.32
C GLU A 206 -31.19 1.44 0.39
N GLU A 207 -30.87 0.15 0.54
CA GLU A 207 -31.85 -0.94 0.60
C GLU A 207 -32.19 -1.35 2.04
N GLU A 208 -31.77 -0.54 3.03
CA GLU A 208 -32.04 -0.74 4.46
C GLU A 208 -31.69 -2.15 4.97
N VAL A 209 -30.63 -2.76 4.41
CA VAL A 209 -30.11 -4.05 4.86
C VAL A 209 -29.75 -3.93 6.34
N HIS A 210 -30.23 -4.88 7.13
CA HIS A 210 -30.09 -4.87 8.58
C HIS A 210 -28.64 -4.59 9.02
N GLN A 211 -28.45 -3.74 10.04
CA GLN A 211 -27.13 -3.28 10.47
C GLN A 211 -26.16 -4.41 10.87
N TYR A 212 -26.70 -5.55 11.31
CA TYR A 212 -25.95 -6.76 11.69
C TYR A 212 -26.11 -7.87 10.64
N ASP A 213 -26.11 -7.55 9.36
CA ASP A 213 -26.16 -8.52 8.26
C ASP A 213 -24.77 -9.08 7.92
N ASP A 214 -24.71 -10.35 7.51
CA ASP A 214 -23.45 -11.03 7.17
C ASP A 214 -22.74 -10.40 5.96
N ALA A 215 -23.49 -9.85 5.01
CA ALA A 215 -22.94 -9.17 3.85
C ALA A 215 -22.23 -7.86 4.23
N ARG A 216 -22.77 -7.11 5.20
CA ARG A 216 -22.12 -5.89 5.73
C ARG A 216 -20.78 -6.22 6.39
N SER A 217 -20.71 -7.32 7.16
CA SER A 217 -19.47 -7.79 7.77
C SER A 217 -18.38 -8.05 6.71
N ARG A 218 -18.68 -8.79 5.64
CA ARG A 218 -17.70 -9.05 4.55
C ARG A 218 -17.16 -7.77 3.90
N LEU A 219 -18.03 -6.79 3.67
CA LEU A 219 -17.61 -5.50 3.11
C LEU A 219 -16.72 -4.72 4.09
N HIS A 220 -17.09 -4.65 5.37
CA HIS A 220 -16.28 -4.00 6.40
C HIS A 220 -14.93 -4.69 6.58
N HIS A 221 -14.88 -6.02 6.56
CA HIS A 221 -13.67 -6.82 6.61
C HIS A 221 -12.68 -6.43 5.49
N ASN A 222 -13.16 -6.45 4.25
CA ASN A 222 -12.32 -6.15 3.08
C ASN A 222 -11.94 -4.66 3.00
N LEU A 223 -12.82 -3.74 3.41
CA LEU A 223 -12.46 -2.33 3.52
C LEU A 223 -11.39 -2.09 4.58
N GLY A 224 -11.43 -2.83 5.70
CA GLY A 224 -10.36 -2.86 6.68
C GLY A 224 -9.01 -3.15 6.04
N ASN A 225 -8.94 -4.21 5.23
CA ASN A 225 -7.72 -4.62 4.52
C ASN A 225 -7.29 -3.59 3.45
N VAL A 226 -8.23 -3.03 2.68
CA VAL A 226 -7.93 -1.95 1.73
C VAL A 226 -7.31 -0.75 2.45
N TYR A 227 -7.88 -0.33 3.57
CA TYR A 227 -7.35 0.80 4.33
C TYR A 227 -6.02 0.50 5.04
N ILE A 228 -5.73 -0.77 5.35
CA ILE A 228 -4.39 -1.21 5.77
C ILE A 228 -3.38 -0.93 4.65
N GLU A 229 -3.63 -1.39 3.42
CA GLU A 229 -2.70 -1.20 2.29
C GLU A 229 -2.62 0.28 1.82
N LEU A 230 -3.71 1.04 1.97
CA LEU A 230 -3.72 2.49 1.76
C LEU A 230 -3.04 3.29 2.88
N ARG A 231 -2.60 2.62 3.96
CA ARG A 231 -1.99 3.25 5.13
C ARG A 231 -2.87 4.25 5.86
N ASN A 232 -4.18 3.98 5.90
CA ASN A 232 -5.18 4.78 6.60
C ASN A 232 -5.71 4.02 7.82
N TRP A 233 -4.88 3.94 8.87
CA TRP A 233 -5.12 3.10 10.06
C TRP A 233 -6.38 3.43 10.82
N ASN A 234 -6.73 4.72 10.88
CA ASN A 234 -7.94 5.16 11.57
C ASN A 234 -9.19 4.61 10.87
N ARG A 235 -9.24 4.69 9.53
CA ARG A 235 -10.33 4.09 8.77
C ARG A 235 -10.28 2.56 8.83
N ALA A 236 -9.09 1.96 8.69
CA ALA A 236 -8.91 0.51 8.80
C ALA A 236 -9.48 -0.02 10.11
N LYS A 237 -9.03 0.55 11.25
CA LYS A 237 -9.52 0.22 12.59
C LYS A 237 -11.04 0.37 12.69
N GLY A 238 -11.59 1.49 12.24
CA GLY A 238 -13.04 1.73 12.30
C GLY A 238 -13.87 0.72 11.49
N HIS A 239 -13.37 0.25 10.34
CA HIS A 239 -14.04 -0.79 9.55
C HIS A 239 -13.87 -2.18 10.20
N ILE A 240 -12.69 -2.51 10.71
CA ILE A 240 -12.41 -3.79 11.40
C ILE A 240 -13.22 -3.92 12.69
N GLU A 241 -13.33 -2.85 13.49
CA GLU A 241 -14.13 -2.86 14.72
C GLU A 241 -15.63 -3.09 14.44
N LYS A 242 -16.15 -2.51 13.36
CA LYS A 242 -17.52 -2.77 12.89
C LYS A 242 -17.70 -4.23 12.45
N ASP A 243 -16.74 -4.79 11.71
CA ASP A 243 -16.77 -6.20 11.31
C ASP A 243 -16.80 -7.13 12.54
N ILE A 244 -15.93 -6.89 13.52
CA ILE A 244 -15.91 -7.63 14.80
C ILE A 244 -17.26 -7.51 15.52
N GLU A 245 -17.85 -6.32 15.59
CA GLU A 245 -19.15 -6.11 16.22
C GLU A 245 -20.26 -6.90 15.53
N ILE A 246 -20.34 -6.81 14.20
CA ILE A 246 -21.35 -7.53 13.40
C ILE A 246 -21.16 -9.04 13.59
N CYS A 247 -19.95 -9.57 13.41
CA CYS A 247 -19.62 -10.98 13.60
C CYS A 247 -20.04 -11.49 14.99
N ARG A 248 -19.77 -10.72 16.05
CA ARG A 248 -20.19 -11.05 17.41
C ARG A 248 -21.71 -11.11 17.55
N LYS A 249 -22.44 -10.16 16.96
CA LYS A 249 -23.92 -10.09 17.03
C LYS A 249 -24.59 -11.24 16.28
N ILE A 250 -24.06 -11.63 15.12
CA ILE A 250 -24.56 -12.78 14.33
C ILE A 250 -24.01 -14.13 14.81
N ARG A 251 -23.15 -14.14 15.84
CA ARG A 251 -22.47 -15.33 16.39
C ARG A 251 -21.57 -16.04 15.37
N HIS A 252 -20.98 -15.30 14.46
CA HIS A 252 -19.97 -15.77 13.52
C HIS A 252 -18.57 -15.69 14.17
N THR A 253 -18.24 -16.70 14.97
CA THR A 253 -17.03 -16.75 15.80
C THR A 253 -15.74 -16.76 14.99
N GLN A 254 -15.72 -17.45 13.84
CA GLN A 254 -14.54 -17.48 12.96
C GLN A 254 -14.23 -16.08 12.39
N GLY A 255 -15.26 -15.32 11.97
CA GLY A 255 -15.08 -13.95 11.50
C GLY A 255 -14.67 -13.00 12.62
N GLU A 256 -15.17 -13.19 13.85
CA GLU A 256 -14.72 -12.42 15.01
C GLU A 256 -13.21 -12.64 15.27
N ALA A 257 -12.74 -13.88 15.21
CA ALA A 257 -11.31 -14.18 15.34
C ALA A 257 -10.48 -13.52 14.23
N LYS A 258 -10.93 -13.61 12.96
CA LYS A 258 -10.27 -12.95 11.81
C LYS A 258 -10.23 -11.43 11.94
N GLY A 259 -11.31 -10.81 12.45
CA GLY A 259 -11.33 -9.39 12.73
C GLY A 259 -10.27 -8.98 13.78
N PHE A 260 -10.09 -9.78 14.85
CA PHE A 260 -9.01 -9.54 15.81
C PHE A 260 -7.61 -9.75 15.24
N ILE A 261 -7.44 -10.67 14.28
CA ILE A 261 -6.18 -10.80 13.52
C ILE A 261 -5.91 -9.51 12.76
N ASN A 262 -6.86 -9.02 11.97
CA ASN A 262 -6.68 -7.78 11.20
C ASN A 262 -6.45 -6.56 12.11
N LEU A 263 -7.08 -6.52 13.30
CA LEU A 263 -6.83 -5.46 14.27
C LEU A 263 -5.42 -5.56 14.86
N GLY A 264 -4.95 -6.77 15.17
CA GLY A 264 -3.58 -7.02 15.61
C GLY A 264 -2.56 -6.64 14.55
N GLU A 265 -2.89 -6.87 13.30
CA GLU A 265 -2.12 -6.46 12.13
C GLU A 265 -2.03 -4.93 12.02
N VAL A 266 -3.14 -4.19 12.17
CA VAL A 266 -3.10 -2.72 12.27
C VAL A 266 -2.19 -2.25 13.42
N HIS A 267 -2.26 -2.89 14.58
CA HIS A 267 -1.39 -2.53 15.71
C HIS A 267 0.09 -2.87 15.46
N SER A 268 0.36 -4.00 14.81
CA SER A 268 1.70 -4.37 14.37
C SER A 268 2.23 -3.33 13.40
N ARG A 269 1.37 -2.88 12.47
CA ARG A 269 1.67 -1.79 11.55
C ARG A 269 2.05 -0.51 12.36
N VAL A 270 1.29 -0.08 13.36
CA VAL A 270 1.71 1.14 14.09
C VAL A 270 2.84 0.89 15.11
N GLN A 271 3.59 -0.22 14.97
CA GLN A 271 4.60 -0.75 15.90
C GLN A 271 4.16 -0.79 17.37
N LYS A 272 2.85 -0.88 17.60
CA LYS A 272 2.23 -1.11 18.91
C LYS A 272 2.17 -2.62 19.15
N TYR A 273 3.34 -3.24 19.22
CA TYR A 273 3.49 -4.70 19.26
C TYR A 273 2.81 -5.36 20.47
N GLU A 274 2.75 -4.69 21.61
CA GLU A 274 2.03 -5.22 22.78
C GLU A 274 0.51 -5.24 22.57
N ASP A 275 -0.06 -4.20 21.96
CA ASP A 275 -1.48 -4.18 21.57
C ASP A 275 -1.78 -5.24 20.51
N ALA A 276 -0.86 -5.44 19.55
CA ALA A 276 -0.96 -6.47 18.54
C ALA A 276 -1.01 -7.88 19.16
N LYS A 277 -0.09 -8.18 20.10
CA LYS A 277 -0.09 -9.43 20.87
C LYS A 277 -1.40 -9.62 21.64
N LEU A 278 -1.96 -8.57 22.24
CA LEU A 278 -3.24 -8.64 22.94
C LEU A 278 -4.37 -9.05 21.97
N CYS A 279 -4.41 -8.47 20.78
CA CYS A 279 -5.39 -8.80 19.75
C CYS A 279 -5.25 -10.24 19.25
N TYR A 280 -4.02 -10.67 18.94
CA TYR A 280 -3.77 -12.06 18.52
C TYR A 280 -4.08 -13.07 19.62
N ASN A 281 -3.81 -12.77 20.89
CA ASN A 281 -4.19 -13.64 22.00
C ASN A 281 -5.72 -13.75 22.16
N LYS A 282 -6.47 -12.67 21.90
CA LYS A 282 -7.94 -12.72 21.85
C LYS A 282 -8.42 -13.60 20.69
N ALA A 283 -7.85 -13.44 19.50
CA ALA A 283 -8.14 -14.31 18.36
C ALA A 283 -7.86 -15.78 18.71
N LEU A 284 -6.71 -16.07 19.34
CA LEU A 284 -6.32 -17.42 19.76
C LEU A 284 -7.30 -18.04 20.76
N GLN A 285 -7.81 -17.26 21.72
CA GLN A 285 -8.81 -17.73 22.68
C GLN A 285 -10.13 -18.10 21.99
N ILE A 286 -10.55 -17.34 20.98
CA ILE A 286 -11.74 -17.62 20.19
C ILE A 286 -11.52 -18.89 19.35
N THR A 287 -10.40 -18.98 18.64
CA THR A 287 -10.08 -20.11 17.75
C THR A 287 -9.93 -21.44 18.52
N LYS A 288 -9.39 -21.42 19.74
CA LYS A 288 -9.35 -22.61 20.62
C LYS A 288 -10.73 -23.18 20.96
N CYS A 289 -11.79 -22.39 20.82
CA CYS A 289 -13.16 -22.83 21.04
C CYS A 289 -13.82 -23.37 19.75
N LEU A 290 -13.12 -23.37 18.61
CA LEU A 290 -13.59 -23.87 17.32
C LEU A 290 -13.12 -25.31 17.08
N GLU A 291 -13.97 -26.14 16.47
CA GLU A 291 -13.60 -27.46 15.95
C GLU A 291 -12.94 -27.27 14.57
N ASP A 292 -11.86 -28.02 14.25
CA ASP A 292 -11.20 -28.08 12.93
C ASP A 292 -10.61 -26.78 12.34
N GLU A 293 -10.06 -25.88 13.18
CA GLU A 293 -9.44 -24.61 12.77
C GLU A 293 -7.92 -24.55 13.09
N ASP A 294 -7.22 -25.67 12.94
CA ASP A 294 -5.77 -25.77 13.23
C ASP A 294 -4.95 -24.81 12.36
N ALA A 295 -5.28 -24.68 11.07
CA ALA A 295 -4.58 -23.77 10.16
C ALA A 295 -4.71 -22.29 10.60
N LEU A 296 -5.87 -21.89 11.12
CA LEU A 296 -6.09 -20.55 11.66
C LEU A 296 -5.31 -20.37 12.98
N MET A 297 -5.23 -21.41 13.81
CA MET A 297 -4.44 -21.39 15.04
C MET A 297 -2.94 -21.23 14.75
N ASP A 298 -2.42 -21.98 13.78
CA ASP A 298 -1.03 -21.90 13.33
C ASP A 298 -0.70 -20.51 12.78
N GLN A 299 -1.61 -19.93 11.98
CA GLN A 299 -1.48 -18.55 11.51
C GLN A 299 -1.38 -17.56 12.68
N ILE A 300 -2.23 -17.69 13.70
CA ILE A 300 -2.20 -16.79 14.86
C ILE A 300 -0.90 -16.96 15.66
N HIS A 301 -0.43 -18.19 15.86
CA HIS A 301 0.85 -18.45 16.52
C HIS A 301 2.03 -17.83 15.75
N GLN A 302 2.05 -17.98 14.42
CA GLN A 302 3.06 -17.37 13.57
C GLN A 302 3.05 -15.83 13.70
N ASN A 303 1.86 -15.22 13.73
CA ASN A 303 1.72 -13.78 13.87
C ASN A 303 2.22 -13.28 15.24
N ILE A 304 1.96 -14.02 16.31
CA ILE A 304 2.49 -13.73 17.66
C ILE A 304 4.02 -13.84 17.68
N GLU A 305 4.58 -14.87 17.08
CA GLU A 305 6.03 -15.07 16.99
C GLU A 305 6.68 -13.90 16.23
N THR A 306 6.14 -13.55 15.07
CA THR A 306 6.64 -12.45 14.24
C THR A 306 6.61 -11.12 14.99
N VAL A 307 5.48 -10.78 15.62
CA VAL A 307 5.37 -9.54 16.40
C VAL A 307 6.33 -9.54 17.60
N THR A 308 6.60 -10.70 18.19
CA THR A 308 7.58 -10.81 19.27
C THR A 308 9.01 -10.55 18.77
N LYS A 309 9.36 -11.07 17.59
CA LYS A 309 10.64 -10.77 16.93
C LYS A 309 10.74 -9.28 16.57
N ALA A 310 9.70 -8.70 15.98
CA ALA A 310 9.65 -7.29 15.61
C ALA A 310 9.81 -6.36 16.84
N ALA A 311 9.15 -6.70 17.96
CA ALA A 311 9.32 -5.98 19.22
C ALA A 311 10.78 -6.00 19.73
N LYS A 312 11.47 -7.15 19.61
CA LYS A 312 12.88 -7.25 19.96
C LYS A 312 13.76 -6.37 19.06
N VAL A 313 13.51 -6.39 17.73
CA VAL A 313 14.24 -5.55 16.78
C VAL A 313 14.03 -4.06 17.06
N LEU A 314 12.81 -3.65 17.45
CA LEU A 314 12.52 -2.27 17.84
C LEU A 314 13.33 -1.83 19.07
N GLU A 315 13.45 -2.69 20.09
CA GLU A 315 14.28 -2.39 21.26
C GLU A 315 15.77 -2.32 20.91
N GLU A 316 16.27 -3.26 20.09
CA GLU A 316 17.64 -3.19 19.58
C GLU A 316 17.88 -1.90 18.79
N MET A 317 16.96 -1.51 17.90
CA MET A 317 17.05 -0.29 17.11
C MET A 317 17.17 0.95 18.02
N LYS A 318 16.37 1.04 19.09
CA LYS A 318 16.49 2.13 20.10
C LYS A 318 17.88 2.20 20.73
N THR A 319 18.47 1.04 21.08
CA THR A 319 19.84 1.03 21.64
C THR A 319 20.88 1.46 20.61
N TYR A 320 20.71 1.08 19.34
CA TYR A 320 21.60 1.48 18.26
C TYR A 320 21.48 2.98 17.96
N GLU A 321 20.29 3.56 18.01
CA GLU A 321 20.08 5.00 17.88
C GLU A 321 20.85 5.78 18.97
N GLN A 322 20.84 5.31 20.23
CA GLN A 322 21.57 5.94 21.32
C GLN A 322 23.09 5.90 21.10
N LYS A 323 23.61 4.76 20.63
CA LYS A 323 25.04 4.61 20.29
C LYS A 323 25.43 5.51 19.11
N LEU A 324 24.60 5.60 18.08
CA LEU A 324 24.80 6.48 16.94
C LEU A 324 24.86 7.96 17.39
N LYS A 325 23.99 8.38 18.33
CA LYS A 325 24.02 9.74 18.89
C LYS A 325 25.34 10.04 19.61
N LYS A 326 25.92 9.05 20.32
CA LYS A 326 27.23 9.19 20.94
C LYS A 326 28.32 9.32 19.89
N LEU A 327 28.33 8.43 18.90
CA LEU A 327 29.29 8.44 17.80
C LEU A 327 29.26 9.76 17.02
N ALA A 328 28.08 10.31 16.75
CA ALA A 328 27.92 11.60 16.07
C ALA A 328 28.57 12.77 16.85
N ARG A 329 28.50 12.75 18.19
CA ARG A 329 29.18 13.75 19.04
C ARG A 329 30.71 13.59 18.95
N ASP A 330 31.18 12.36 18.99
CA ASP A 330 32.61 12.04 18.89
C ASP A 330 33.18 12.46 17.52
N THR A 331 32.42 12.24 16.42
CA THR A 331 32.76 12.75 15.08
C THR A 331 32.85 14.27 15.05
N SER A 332 31.86 14.97 15.64
CA SER A 332 31.87 16.43 15.72
C SER A 332 33.08 16.96 16.51
N ASN A 333 33.48 16.29 17.58
CA ASN A 333 34.65 16.63 18.38
C ASN A 333 35.97 16.37 17.65
N ALA A 334 35.98 15.42 16.72
CA ALA A 334 37.16 15.03 15.95
C ALA A 334 37.28 15.75 14.60
N ARG A 335 36.42 16.74 14.29
CA ARG A 335 36.42 17.48 13.04
C ARG A 335 37.77 18.14 12.75
N GLY A 336 38.30 17.93 11.54
CA GLY A 336 39.63 18.40 11.11
C GLY A 336 40.81 17.53 11.57
N THR A 337 40.57 16.44 12.31
CA THR A 337 41.62 15.49 12.71
C THR A 337 41.70 14.30 11.76
N SER A 338 42.83 13.57 11.76
CA SER A 338 42.98 12.33 10.98
C SER A 338 41.97 11.23 11.33
N LYS A 339 41.29 11.34 12.49
CA LYS A 339 40.28 10.37 12.96
C LYS A 339 38.87 10.65 12.42
N GLU A 340 38.59 11.85 11.91
CA GLU A 340 37.27 12.26 11.43
C GLU A 340 36.75 11.30 10.36
N ARG A 341 37.56 11.04 9.33
CA ARG A 341 37.18 10.15 8.23
C ARG A 341 36.82 8.73 8.70
N LYS A 342 37.57 8.20 9.68
CA LYS A 342 37.30 6.87 10.26
C LYS A 342 35.96 6.87 10.99
N LEU A 343 35.70 7.88 11.82
CA LEU A 343 34.44 8.00 12.57
C LEU A 343 33.23 8.21 11.64
N LEU A 344 33.40 8.95 10.53
CA LEU A 344 32.34 9.09 9.51
C LEU A 344 32.01 7.77 8.82
N LEU A 345 33.02 6.95 8.49
CA LEU A 345 32.79 5.62 7.93
C LEU A 345 32.09 4.69 8.92
N GLU A 346 32.50 4.72 10.19
CA GLU A 346 31.80 3.99 11.26
C GLU A 346 30.35 4.47 11.39
N GLN A 347 30.11 5.78 11.37
CA GLN A 347 28.77 6.36 11.43
C GLN A 347 27.90 5.92 10.24
N TYR A 348 28.47 5.86 9.04
CA TYR A 348 27.80 5.38 7.84
C TYR A 348 27.35 3.91 7.98
N ALA A 349 28.24 3.03 8.49
CA ALA A 349 27.93 1.62 8.71
C ALA A 349 26.85 1.43 9.79
N TRP A 350 26.91 2.21 10.88
CA TRP A 350 25.86 2.20 11.91
C TRP A 350 24.50 2.63 11.38
N LEU A 351 24.46 3.65 10.52
CA LEU A 351 23.23 4.09 9.86
C LEU A 351 22.68 3.02 8.91
N ALA A 352 23.53 2.33 8.14
CA ALA A 352 23.10 1.22 7.30
C ALA A 352 22.43 0.10 8.12
N ASN A 353 23.02 -0.28 9.26
CA ASN A 353 22.44 -1.27 10.17
C ASN A 353 21.09 -0.84 10.77
N LEU A 354 20.96 0.45 11.12
CA LEU A 354 19.68 1.01 11.61
C LEU A 354 18.61 1.03 10.53
N MET A 355 18.99 1.34 9.28
CA MET A 355 18.09 1.29 8.14
C MET A 355 17.59 -0.13 7.87
N GLU A 356 18.47 -1.13 7.97
CA GLU A 356 18.07 -2.53 7.83
C GLU A 356 17.11 -2.97 8.93
N LYS A 357 17.41 -2.65 10.20
CA LYS A 357 16.48 -2.90 11.31
C LYS A 357 15.14 -2.19 11.10
N ALA A 358 15.16 -0.95 10.60
CA ALA A 358 13.94 -0.21 10.28
C ALA A 358 13.15 -0.87 9.12
N ARG A 359 13.81 -1.46 8.11
CA ARG A 359 13.13 -2.24 7.07
C ARG A 359 12.51 -3.52 7.62
N MET A 360 13.22 -4.24 8.49
CA MET A 360 12.73 -5.49 9.10
C MET A 360 11.43 -5.32 9.89
N ILE A 361 11.28 -4.17 10.55
CA ILE A 361 10.07 -3.82 11.28
C ILE A 361 9.18 -2.84 10.52
N THR A 362 9.52 -2.59 9.24
CA THR A 362 8.91 -1.65 8.30
C THR A 362 8.69 -0.21 8.75
N ALA A 363 9.45 0.27 9.74
CA ALA A 363 9.34 1.62 10.27
C ALA A 363 9.82 2.67 9.25
N TRP A 364 9.03 2.92 8.21
CA TRP A 364 9.42 3.74 7.05
C TRP A 364 9.72 5.21 7.40
N PRO A 365 9.05 5.86 8.37
CA PRO A 365 9.46 7.18 8.83
C PRO A 365 10.85 7.19 9.45
N LYS A 366 11.21 6.14 10.18
CA LYS A 366 12.57 5.95 10.73
C LYS A 366 13.58 5.63 9.63
N LEU A 367 13.23 4.77 8.66
CA LEU A 367 14.07 4.53 7.48
C LEU A 367 14.37 5.83 6.73
N LYS A 368 13.36 6.69 6.56
CA LYS A 368 13.51 8.03 5.96
C LYS A 368 14.43 8.94 6.78
N GLU A 369 14.35 8.91 8.11
CA GLU A 369 15.22 9.67 9.00
C GLU A 369 16.68 9.23 8.87
N PHE A 370 16.93 7.91 8.96
CA PHE A 370 18.26 7.33 8.90
C PHE A 370 18.90 7.49 7.52
N SER A 371 18.15 7.26 6.43
CA SER A 371 18.65 7.45 5.06
C SER A 371 19.02 8.91 4.77
N LYS A 372 18.27 9.89 5.30
CA LYS A 372 18.68 11.31 5.25
C LYS A 372 19.96 11.56 6.04
N GLY A 373 20.15 10.90 7.18
CA GLY A 373 21.42 10.92 7.93
C GLY A 373 22.57 10.35 7.11
N GLN A 374 22.35 9.19 6.48
CA GLN A 374 23.34 8.49 5.67
C GLN A 374 23.77 9.34 4.46
N LYS A 375 22.82 10.02 3.80
CA LYS A 375 23.08 11.02 2.74
C LYS A 375 24.02 12.13 3.22
N ARG A 376 23.83 12.65 4.44
CA ARG A 376 24.69 13.72 4.99
C ARG A 376 26.11 13.22 5.23
N VAL A 377 26.25 12.07 5.87
CA VAL A 377 27.56 11.44 6.12
C VAL A 377 28.29 11.13 4.80
N ALA A 378 27.59 10.60 3.79
CA ALA A 378 28.17 10.36 2.46
C ALA A 378 28.65 11.65 1.79
N ASN A 379 27.92 12.75 1.97
CA ASN A 379 28.31 14.07 1.47
C ASN A 379 29.58 14.60 2.14
N GLU A 380 29.73 14.40 3.45
CA GLU A 380 30.95 14.73 4.22
C GLU A 380 32.15 13.85 3.82
N LEU A 381 31.89 12.58 3.48
CA LEU A 381 32.92 11.67 2.96
C LEU A 381 33.33 11.98 1.51
N HIS A 382 32.59 12.85 0.83
CA HIS A 382 32.68 13.13 -0.61
C HIS A 382 32.52 11.89 -1.51
N ASP A 383 31.72 10.93 -1.05
CA ASP A 383 31.42 9.69 -1.76
C ASP A 383 30.07 9.81 -2.48
N LYS A 384 30.12 10.12 -3.78
CA LYS A 384 28.94 10.33 -4.63
C LYS A 384 28.14 9.05 -4.85
N GLU A 385 28.77 7.88 -4.81
CA GLU A 385 28.10 6.59 -4.98
C GLU A 385 27.26 6.29 -3.75
N LYS A 386 27.85 6.33 -2.55
CA LYS A 386 27.12 6.19 -1.28
C LYS A 386 26.03 7.23 -1.10
N GLN A 387 26.26 8.45 -1.59
CA GLN A 387 25.25 9.50 -1.60
C GLN A 387 24.06 9.12 -2.50
N SER A 388 24.32 8.52 -3.67
CA SER A 388 23.29 8.02 -4.59
C SER A 388 22.48 6.90 -3.94
N ASP A 389 23.14 5.89 -3.35
CA ASP A 389 22.46 4.80 -2.65
C ASP A 389 21.50 5.34 -1.58
N SER A 390 21.97 6.31 -0.79
CA SER A 390 21.15 6.95 0.25
C SER A 390 19.93 7.68 -0.33
N LEU A 391 20.08 8.37 -1.47
CA LEU A 391 18.97 9.04 -2.17
C LEU A 391 17.93 8.03 -2.67
N LEU A 392 18.37 6.87 -3.13
CA LEU A 392 17.50 5.79 -3.57
C LEU A 392 16.63 5.26 -2.43
N VAL A 393 17.23 5.01 -1.25
CA VAL A 393 16.49 4.55 -0.07
C VAL A 393 15.54 5.63 0.48
N ILE A 394 15.91 6.91 0.36
CA ILE A 394 14.95 8.00 0.65
C ILE A 394 13.74 7.88 -0.28
N GLY A 395 13.96 7.64 -1.59
CA GLY A 395 12.89 7.39 -2.56
C GLY A 395 12.01 6.21 -2.18
N GLU A 396 12.61 5.07 -1.85
CA GLU A 396 11.93 3.86 -1.35
C GLU A 396 11.05 4.18 -0.12
N SER A 397 11.60 4.88 0.87
CA SER A 397 10.85 5.24 2.08
C SER A 397 9.63 6.10 1.77
N TYR A 398 9.73 7.06 0.85
CA TYR A 398 8.58 7.87 0.43
C TYR A 398 7.57 7.06 -0.38
N GLN A 399 8.02 6.10 -1.20
CA GLN A 399 7.13 5.20 -1.92
C GLN A 399 6.30 4.38 -0.95
N LYS A 400 6.94 3.76 0.06
CA LYS A 400 6.26 2.96 1.08
C LYS A 400 5.32 3.81 1.93
N LEU A 401 5.66 5.08 2.17
CA LEU A 401 4.77 6.07 2.80
C LEU A 401 3.67 6.62 1.86
N ARG A 402 3.52 6.07 0.65
CA ARG A 402 2.58 6.52 -0.40
C ARG A 402 2.70 7.99 -0.79
N ASN A 403 3.87 8.61 -0.57
CA ASN A 403 4.18 9.95 -1.05
C ASN A 403 4.95 9.87 -2.37
N PHE A 404 4.22 9.53 -3.43
CA PHE A 404 4.86 9.14 -4.68
C PHE A 404 5.53 10.30 -5.43
N SER A 405 5.02 11.52 -5.31
CA SER A 405 5.63 12.70 -5.92
C SER A 405 7.03 12.97 -5.36
N LYS A 406 7.19 12.88 -4.03
CA LYS A 406 8.50 12.96 -3.38
C LYS A 406 9.35 11.74 -3.73
N ALA A 407 8.79 10.53 -3.70
CA ALA A 407 9.52 9.31 -4.05
C ALA A 407 10.17 9.40 -5.44
N ARG A 408 9.39 9.77 -6.46
CA ARG A 408 9.87 9.97 -7.84
C ARG A 408 10.98 11.01 -7.90
N LYS A 409 10.82 12.14 -7.20
CA LYS A 409 11.83 13.20 -7.13
C LYS A 409 13.17 12.68 -6.58
N TRP A 410 13.15 11.90 -5.50
CA TRP A 410 14.37 11.37 -4.89
C TRP A 410 15.01 10.26 -5.73
N CYS A 411 14.22 9.36 -6.32
CA CYS A 411 14.76 8.35 -7.25
C CYS A 411 15.38 9.00 -8.50
N MET A 412 14.78 10.05 -9.07
CA MET A 412 15.37 10.80 -10.19
C MET A 412 16.68 11.50 -9.81
N LYS A 413 16.78 12.05 -8.59
CA LYS A 413 18.03 12.63 -8.09
C LYS A 413 19.12 11.57 -7.97
N SER A 414 18.78 10.39 -7.45
CA SER A 414 19.69 9.24 -7.39
C SER A 414 20.17 8.84 -8.78
N TRP A 415 19.25 8.71 -9.74
CA TRP A 415 19.58 8.34 -11.12
C TRP A 415 20.53 9.36 -11.79
N ASN A 416 20.26 10.66 -11.64
CA ASN A 416 21.13 11.71 -12.17
C ASN A 416 22.53 11.68 -11.55
N MET A 417 22.63 11.34 -10.26
CA MET A 417 23.92 11.22 -9.57
C MET A 417 24.70 10.01 -10.08
N TYR A 418 24.07 8.82 -10.16
CA TYR A 418 24.71 7.64 -10.76
C TYR A 418 25.14 7.88 -12.20
N ARG A 419 24.34 8.61 -12.98
CA ARG A 419 24.69 9.03 -14.34
C ARG A 419 25.93 9.93 -14.36
N SER A 420 26.07 10.84 -13.39
CA SER A 420 27.23 11.74 -13.30
C SER A 420 28.54 11.03 -12.98
N ILE A 421 28.49 9.89 -12.27
CA ILE A 421 29.65 9.07 -11.93
C ILE A 421 29.89 7.91 -12.91
N GLY A 422 28.98 7.70 -13.88
CA GLY A 422 29.09 6.62 -14.86
C GLY A 422 28.74 5.22 -14.31
N ASN A 423 28.14 5.11 -13.13
CA ASN A 423 27.70 3.82 -12.58
C ASN A 423 26.42 3.38 -13.31
N LEU A 424 26.54 2.41 -14.23
CA LEU A 424 25.44 1.90 -15.04
C LEU A 424 24.48 0.99 -14.25
N GLU A 425 24.99 0.20 -13.30
CA GLU A 425 24.18 -0.68 -12.46
C GLU A 425 23.27 0.13 -11.53
N GLY A 426 23.81 1.16 -10.87
CA GLY A 426 23.03 2.10 -10.06
C GLY A 426 21.99 2.88 -10.86
N GLN A 427 22.27 3.20 -12.13
CA GLN A 427 21.28 3.79 -13.04
C GLN A 427 20.11 2.83 -13.30
N ALA A 428 20.39 1.57 -13.61
CA ALA A 428 19.35 0.57 -13.82
C ALA A 428 18.52 0.36 -12.55
N LEU A 429 19.16 0.25 -11.38
CA LEU A 429 18.48 0.11 -10.09
C LEU A 429 17.59 1.32 -9.77
N ALA A 430 18.07 2.54 -10.04
CA ALA A 430 17.26 3.74 -9.87
C ALA A 430 16.06 3.77 -10.84
N LYS A 431 16.21 3.26 -12.07
CA LYS A 431 15.11 3.12 -13.03
C LYS A 431 14.07 2.10 -12.60
N VAL A 432 14.48 0.94 -12.07
CA VAL A 432 13.57 -0.03 -11.44
C VAL A 432 12.75 0.63 -10.34
N ASN A 433 13.39 1.38 -9.44
CA ASN A 433 12.68 2.07 -8.37
C ASN A 433 11.76 3.20 -8.88
N ILE A 434 12.13 3.92 -9.93
CA ILE A 434 11.22 4.85 -10.61
C ILE A 434 9.99 4.10 -11.15
N GLY A 435 10.19 2.95 -11.81
CA GLY A 435 9.10 2.11 -12.29
C GLY A 435 8.17 1.64 -11.17
N ASN A 436 8.73 1.22 -10.03
CA ASN A 436 7.96 0.83 -8.84
C ASN A 436 7.09 1.97 -8.30
N VAL A 437 7.63 3.19 -8.28
CA VAL A 437 6.88 4.39 -7.88
C VAL A 437 5.77 4.69 -8.88
N LEU A 438 6.04 4.61 -10.19
CA LEU A 438 5.05 4.88 -11.23
C LEU A 438 3.91 3.84 -11.24
N ASP A 439 4.22 2.55 -11.06
CA ASP A 439 3.19 1.50 -10.94
C ASP A 439 2.29 1.77 -9.73
N SER A 440 2.89 2.13 -8.59
CA SER A 440 2.15 2.50 -7.37
C SER A 440 1.31 3.77 -7.53
N CYS A 441 1.64 4.65 -8.48
CA CYS A 441 0.84 5.85 -8.81
C CYS A 441 -0.31 5.58 -9.77
N GLY A 442 -0.35 4.40 -10.41
CA GLY A 442 -1.25 4.11 -11.52
C GLY A 442 -0.74 4.53 -12.90
N ASP A 443 0.50 5.00 -13.04
CA ASP A 443 1.13 5.27 -14.34
C ASP A 443 1.83 4.00 -14.85
N TRP A 444 1.02 3.00 -15.23
CA TRP A 444 1.51 1.68 -15.61
C TRP A 444 2.35 1.69 -16.90
N ALA A 445 2.03 2.59 -17.84
CA ALA A 445 2.79 2.72 -19.09
C ALA A 445 4.18 3.32 -18.83
N GLY A 446 4.26 4.38 -18.02
CA GLY A 446 5.54 4.93 -17.58
C GLY A 446 6.35 3.94 -16.74
N ALA A 447 5.68 3.11 -15.93
CA ALA A 447 6.32 2.06 -15.16
C ALA A 447 6.98 1.01 -16.05
N LEU A 448 6.24 0.47 -17.02
CA LEU A 448 6.75 -0.52 -17.97
C LEU A 448 7.95 0.03 -18.76
N GLN A 449 7.84 1.26 -19.26
CA GLN A 449 8.95 1.91 -19.96
C GLN A 449 10.19 2.04 -19.05
N ALA A 450 10.01 2.40 -17.78
CA ALA A 450 11.13 2.51 -16.84
C ALA A 450 11.79 1.15 -16.57
N TYR A 451 11.02 0.06 -16.51
CA TYR A 451 11.55 -1.31 -16.38
C TYR A 451 12.30 -1.76 -17.64
N GLU A 452 11.76 -1.51 -18.83
CA GLU A 452 12.44 -1.79 -20.10
C GLU A 452 13.75 -1.02 -20.24
N GLU A 453 13.76 0.26 -19.85
CA GLU A 453 14.97 1.09 -19.82
C GLU A 453 16.00 0.54 -18.84
N ALA A 454 15.58 0.12 -17.64
CA ALA A 454 16.46 -0.52 -16.67
C ALA A 454 17.06 -1.82 -17.22
N TYR A 455 16.24 -2.68 -17.82
CA TYR A 455 16.67 -3.93 -18.42
C TYR A 455 17.68 -3.71 -19.55
N ARG A 456 17.40 -2.75 -20.44
CA ARG A 456 18.32 -2.36 -21.52
C ARG A 456 19.65 -1.83 -20.98
N GLN A 457 19.62 -1.05 -19.89
CA GLN A 457 20.82 -0.58 -19.23
C GLN A 457 21.64 -1.75 -18.66
N CYS A 458 21.01 -2.71 -17.97
CA CYS A 458 21.69 -3.93 -17.49
C CYS A 458 22.35 -4.73 -18.62
N LEU A 459 21.64 -4.95 -19.74
CA LEU A 459 22.20 -5.66 -20.90
C LEU A 459 23.42 -4.95 -21.49
N TYR A 460 23.39 -3.62 -21.56
CA TYR A 460 24.52 -2.83 -22.04
C TYR A 460 25.73 -2.96 -21.11
N THR A 461 25.52 -2.99 -19.80
CA THR A 461 26.58 -3.22 -18.80
C THR A 461 27.21 -4.61 -18.98
N LEU A 462 26.41 -5.67 -19.17
CA LEU A 462 26.92 -7.03 -19.41
C LEU A 462 27.75 -7.12 -20.70
N LEU A 463 27.30 -6.46 -21.78
CA LEU A 463 28.00 -6.44 -23.06
C LEU A 463 29.36 -5.71 -22.96
N LEU A 464 29.41 -4.60 -22.23
CA LEU A 464 30.62 -3.78 -22.08
C LEU A 464 31.71 -4.43 -21.22
N ILE A 465 31.31 -5.14 -20.16
CA ILE A 465 32.28 -5.69 -19.19
C ILE A 465 32.77 -7.09 -19.63
N ALA A 466 32.19 -7.68 -20.69
CA ALA A 466 32.52 -9.03 -21.18
C ALA A 466 32.48 -10.12 -20.08
N VAL A 467 31.78 -9.85 -18.98
CA VAL A 467 31.62 -10.76 -17.86
C VAL A 467 30.58 -11.79 -18.26
N LYS A 468 31.05 -13.00 -18.57
CA LYS A 468 30.21 -14.17 -18.84
C LYS A 468 29.63 -14.82 -17.57
N GLY A 469 29.75 -14.19 -16.39
CA GLY A 469 29.30 -14.77 -15.13
C GLY A 469 29.07 -13.69 -14.08
N GLY A 470 27.82 -13.33 -13.85
CA GLY A 470 27.39 -12.37 -12.85
C GLY A 470 26.03 -11.80 -13.22
N LEU A 471 24.95 -12.53 -12.92
CA LEU A 471 23.60 -11.99 -13.05
C LEU A 471 23.46 -10.79 -12.10
N SER A 472 23.09 -9.63 -12.62
CA SER A 472 22.69 -8.53 -11.73
C SER A 472 21.29 -8.82 -11.19
N ASN A 473 21.11 -8.84 -9.87
CA ASN A 473 19.77 -8.91 -9.24
C ASN A 473 18.80 -7.88 -9.85
N VAL A 474 19.33 -6.73 -10.26
CA VAL A 474 18.61 -5.65 -10.93
C VAL A 474 17.98 -6.08 -12.26
N GLN A 475 18.66 -6.96 -13.03
CA GLN A 475 18.12 -7.50 -14.29
C GLN A 475 16.90 -8.39 -14.03
N LEU A 476 17.00 -9.25 -13.01
CA LEU A 476 15.89 -10.11 -12.61
C LEU A 476 14.71 -9.28 -12.11
N ASP A 477 14.97 -8.29 -11.26
CA ASP A 477 13.95 -7.37 -10.77
C ASP A 477 13.24 -6.66 -11.93
N ALA A 478 13.98 -6.14 -12.92
CA ALA A 478 13.38 -5.48 -14.09
C ALA A 478 12.45 -6.42 -14.87
N LEU A 479 12.87 -7.66 -15.13
CA LEU A 479 12.07 -8.65 -15.85
C LEU A 479 10.84 -9.10 -15.07
N GLU A 480 10.96 -9.37 -13.77
CA GLU A 480 9.82 -9.73 -12.92
C GLU A 480 8.78 -8.60 -12.88
N ASN A 481 9.23 -7.35 -12.90
CA ASN A 481 8.36 -6.19 -12.93
C ASN A 481 7.67 -5.99 -14.29
N MET A 482 8.38 -6.25 -15.39
CA MET A 482 7.81 -6.26 -16.74
C MET A 482 6.77 -7.36 -16.90
N HIS A 483 7.09 -8.57 -16.42
CA HIS A 483 6.19 -9.73 -16.40
C HIS A 483 4.89 -9.40 -15.66
N TYR A 484 5.01 -8.87 -14.44
CA TYR A 484 3.86 -8.44 -13.64
C TYR A 484 3.04 -7.38 -14.38
N SER A 485 3.69 -6.39 -15.01
CA SER A 485 3.01 -5.32 -15.74
C SER A 485 2.20 -5.88 -16.91
N HIS A 486 2.80 -6.75 -17.73
CA HIS A 486 2.09 -7.38 -18.84
C HIS A 486 0.96 -8.29 -18.37
N MET A 487 1.16 -9.04 -17.28
CA MET A 487 0.16 -9.94 -16.73
C MET A 487 -1.03 -9.21 -16.10
N VAL A 488 -0.78 -8.23 -15.24
CA VAL A 488 -1.79 -7.63 -14.37
C VAL A 488 -2.35 -6.34 -14.95
N ARG A 489 -1.49 -5.49 -15.53
CA ARG A 489 -1.87 -4.15 -15.99
C ARG A 489 -2.34 -4.14 -17.44
N PHE A 490 -1.70 -4.91 -18.32
CA PHE A 490 -1.95 -4.85 -19.77
C PHE A 490 -2.67 -6.08 -20.37
N ASP A 491 -2.83 -7.17 -19.61
CA ASP A 491 -3.42 -8.44 -20.10
C ASP A 491 -2.72 -8.98 -21.37
N ASN A 492 -1.40 -8.74 -21.50
CA ASN A 492 -0.58 -9.23 -22.61
C ASN A 492 0.04 -10.58 -22.26
N ILE A 493 -0.70 -11.65 -22.54
CA ILE A 493 -0.34 -13.03 -22.17
C ILE A 493 0.89 -13.52 -22.93
N GLU A 494 1.06 -13.14 -24.19
CA GLU A 494 2.18 -13.62 -25.01
C GLU A 494 3.51 -13.09 -24.50
N GLU A 495 3.59 -11.78 -24.25
CA GLU A 495 4.80 -11.18 -23.69
C GLU A 495 5.05 -11.64 -22.27
N ALA A 496 4.02 -11.77 -21.43
CA ALA A 496 4.20 -12.29 -20.08
C ALA A 496 4.74 -13.73 -20.09
N LYS A 497 4.29 -14.61 -20.99
CA LYS A 497 4.85 -15.96 -21.15
C LYS A 497 6.31 -15.94 -21.61
N LYS A 498 6.67 -15.07 -22.56
CA LYS A 498 8.06 -14.91 -23.03
C LYS A 498 8.96 -14.45 -21.89
N LEU A 499 8.55 -13.42 -21.15
CA LEU A 499 9.28 -12.90 -20.00
C LEU A 499 9.41 -13.95 -18.88
N GLN A 500 8.39 -14.77 -18.65
CA GLN A 500 8.49 -15.87 -17.68
C GLN A 500 9.55 -16.89 -18.09
N GLN A 501 9.60 -17.27 -19.36
CA GLN A 501 10.65 -18.17 -19.86
C GLN A 501 12.04 -17.55 -19.71
N GLU A 502 12.17 -16.25 -19.94
CA GLU A 502 13.42 -15.52 -19.75
C GLU A 502 13.84 -15.48 -18.28
N ILE A 503 12.91 -15.20 -17.36
CA ILE A 503 13.12 -15.27 -15.90
C ILE A 503 13.56 -16.67 -15.48
N ASP A 504 12.87 -17.71 -15.94
CA ASP A 504 13.19 -19.10 -15.58
C ASP A 504 14.56 -19.52 -16.12
N ASN A 505 14.90 -19.10 -17.35
CA ASN A 505 16.21 -19.35 -17.94
C ASN A 505 17.32 -18.65 -17.15
N LEU A 506 17.11 -17.38 -16.77
CA LEU A 506 18.07 -16.63 -15.96
C LEU A 506 18.26 -17.24 -14.56
N LYS A 507 17.18 -17.64 -13.88
CA LYS A 507 17.25 -18.34 -12.58
C LYS A 507 18.05 -19.63 -12.69
N ARG A 508 17.79 -20.46 -13.72
CA ARG A 508 18.55 -21.71 -13.96
C ARG A 508 20.03 -21.47 -14.24
N MET A 509 20.37 -20.41 -14.97
CA MET A 509 21.76 -20.04 -15.23
C MET A 509 22.48 -19.58 -13.96
N SER A 510 21.77 -18.92 -13.04
CA SER A 510 22.29 -18.54 -11.72
C SER A 510 22.63 -19.78 -10.88
N ASP A 511 21.70 -20.72 -10.77
CA ASP A 511 21.88 -21.95 -9.98
C ASP A 511 23.06 -22.81 -10.48
N GLN A 512 23.28 -22.84 -11.80
CA GLN A 512 24.39 -23.57 -12.42
C GLN A 512 25.76 -22.91 -12.18
N HIS A 513 25.79 -21.59 -11.98
CA HIS A 513 27.02 -20.87 -11.63
C HIS A 513 27.40 -21.07 -10.16
N GLU A 514 26.44 -20.99 -9.23
CA GLU A 514 26.68 -21.30 -7.81
C GLU A 514 27.15 -22.75 -7.60
N ALA A 515 26.65 -23.70 -8.41
CA ALA A 515 27.10 -25.10 -8.40
C ALA A 515 28.50 -25.31 -9.01
N ARG A 516 28.99 -24.40 -9.86
CA ARG A 516 30.35 -24.47 -10.43
C ARG A 516 31.38 -23.81 -9.52
N ASP A 517 31.01 -22.72 -8.85
CA ASP A 517 31.90 -22.02 -7.92
C ASP A 517 32.12 -22.84 -6.63
N THR A 518 31.17 -23.68 -6.23
CA THR A 518 31.32 -24.63 -5.11
C THR A 518 32.18 -25.85 -5.41
N VAL A 519 32.45 -26.16 -6.69
CA VAL A 519 33.31 -27.29 -7.12
C VAL A 519 34.74 -26.84 -7.43
N SER A 520 35.01 -25.53 -7.47
CA SER A 520 36.32 -24.96 -7.80
C SER A 520 37.28 -24.83 -6.61
N ASP A 521 36.86 -25.12 -5.37
CA ASP A 521 37.69 -24.98 -4.16
C ASP A 521 38.49 -26.23 -3.76
N TYR A 522 38.55 -27.25 -4.61
CA TYR A 522 39.54 -28.33 -4.47
C TYR A 522 40.72 -28.11 -5.43
N CYS A 523 41.63 -27.21 -5.05
CA CYS A 523 43.00 -27.24 -5.56
C CYS A 523 43.72 -28.44 -4.93
N SER A 524 43.85 -29.53 -5.68
CA SER A 524 44.83 -30.57 -5.41
C SER A 524 46.23 -30.04 -5.74
N GLU A 525 46.94 -29.55 -4.74
CA GLU A 525 48.39 -29.48 -4.79
C GLU A 525 48.95 -30.91 -4.82
N THR A 526 49.71 -31.25 -5.86
CA THR A 526 51.09 -31.73 -5.73
C THR A 526 51.67 -32.04 -7.11
N GLU A 527 52.89 -31.54 -7.31
CA GLU A 527 53.78 -31.85 -8.40
C GLU A 527 54.22 -33.33 -8.36
N SER A 528 54.26 -34.00 -9.52
CA SER A 528 55.41 -34.85 -9.86
C SER A 528 55.39 -35.21 -11.35
N GLU A 529 56.60 -35.13 -11.91
CA GLU A 529 57.00 -35.33 -13.28
C GLU A 529 56.71 -36.74 -13.86
N ASP A 530 56.87 -36.79 -15.18
CA ASP A 530 57.14 -37.95 -16.04
C ASP A 530 55.99 -38.90 -16.42
N GLY A 531 55.87 -39.10 -17.74
CA GLY A 531 55.57 -40.45 -18.26
C GLY A 531 54.48 -40.62 -19.33
N ASN A 532 54.63 -39.95 -20.48
CA ASN A 532 54.62 -40.62 -21.80
C ASN A 532 53.30 -41.14 -22.44
N VAL A 533 53.19 -40.83 -23.76
CA VAL A 533 52.58 -41.58 -24.89
C VAL A 533 51.14 -41.25 -25.38
N SER A 534 51.13 -40.56 -26.54
CA SER A 534 50.25 -40.72 -27.73
C SER A 534 48.77 -40.32 -27.62
N ASP A 535 48.03 -39.95 -28.66
CA ASP A 535 48.23 -39.41 -30.02
C ASP A 535 46.80 -39.15 -30.52
N ASN A 536 46.62 -38.10 -31.34
CA ASN A 536 45.70 -38.04 -32.49
C ASN A 536 44.17 -38.26 -32.28
N ILE A 537 43.31 -37.25 -32.45
CA ILE A 537 42.81 -36.63 -33.72
C ILE A 537 41.44 -37.19 -34.18
N LEU A 538 40.55 -36.25 -34.58
CA LEU A 538 39.26 -36.29 -35.33
C LEU A 538 37.96 -36.43 -34.49
N ASN A 539 37.05 -35.43 -34.48
CA ASN A 539 36.14 -34.96 -35.56
C ASN A 539 35.11 -36.03 -35.96
N THR A 540 33.83 -35.83 -36.24
CA THR A 540 32.80 -34.76 -36.24
C THR A 540 31.48 -35.53 -36.48
N GLU A 541 30.38 -34.83 -36.76
CA GLU A 541 29.11 -35.28 -37.38
C GLU A 541 27.96 -35.59 -36.41
N ASP A 542 26.73 -35.22 -36.69
CA ASP A 542 26.13 -34.13 -37.46
C ASP A 542 24.65 -34.13 -37.05
N ASN A 543 24.06 -32.95 -37.07
CA ASN A 543 22.66 -32.73 -36.78
C ASN A 543 22.01 -32.21 -38.07
N ASP A 544 21.02 -32.91 -38.58
CA ASP A 544 20.04 -32.45 -39.56
C ASP A 544 18.86 -33.44 -39.43
N GLY A 545 17.59 -33.07 -39.32
CA GLY A 545 16.89 -31.84 -39.66
C GLY A 545 15.53 -32.30 -40.16
N ASN A 546 14.43 -31.75 -39.64
CA ASN A 546 13.19 -31.68 -40.41
C ASN A 546 12.22 -30.63 -39.85
N ILE A 547 11.96 -29.65 -40.71
CA ILE A 547 10.94 -28.61 -40.64
C ILE A 547 9.65 -29.18 -41.25
N ALA A 548 8.50 -28.95 -40.62
CA ALA A 548 7.23 -28.79 -41.33
C ALA A 548 6.24 -27.96 -40.51
N ASN A 549 5.51 -27.12 -41.25
CA ASN A 549 4.78 -25.92 -40.87
C ASN A 549 3.36 -26.12 -40.29
N ASN A 550 2.92 -25.06 -39.60
CA ASN A 550 1.59 -24.43 -39.55
C ASN A 550 0.34 -25.25 -39.19
N SER A 551 -0.28 -24.88 -38.06
CA SER A 551 -1.54 -24.09 -38.13
C SER A 551 -1.85 -23.44 -36.78
N SER A 552 -2.14 -22.15 -36.85
CA SER A 552 -2.77 -21.33 -35.84
C SER A 552 -4.21 -21.78 -35.63
N GLU A 553 -4.58 -22.18 -34.41
CA GLU A 553 -5.98 -22.24 -34.00
C GLU A 553 -6.10 -21.63 -32.59
N GLU A 554 -6.83 -20.51 -32.55
CA GLU A 554 -7.40 -19.94 -31.33
C GLU A 554 -8.25 -21.03 -30.67
N PHE A 555 -7.94 -21.38 -29.41
CA PHE A 555 -8.86 -22.22 -28.64
C PHE A 555 -10.07 -21.38 -28.25
N ASP A 556 -11.14 -21.54 -29.03
CA ASP A 556 -12.49 -21.20 -28.60
C ASP A 556 -12.84 -22.11 -27.41
N ASP A 557 -13.24 -21.51 -26.29
CA ASP A 557 -13.35 -22.14 -24.97
C ASP A 557 -14.68 -22.90 -24.80
N ASP A 558 -15.33 -23.25 -25.92
CA ASP A 558 -16.60 -23.96 -25.98
C ASP A 558 -16.40 -25.39 -26.55
N VAL A 559 -16.74 -26.37 -25.71
CA VAL A 559 -16.94 -27.80 -26.01
C VAL A 559 -15.68 -28.69 -26.12
N VAL A 560 -15.38 -29.41 -25.03
CA VAL A 560 -14.99 -30.84 -25.12
C VAL A 560 -15.70 -31.64 -24.02
N LEU A 561 -16.79 -32.29 -24.39
CA LEU A 561 -17.52 -33.27 -23.57
C LEU A 561 -17.58 -34.59 -24.34
N ALA A 562 -16.45 -35.31 -24.42
CA ALA A 562 -16.44 -36.69 -24.92
C ALA A 562 -15.15 -37.43 -24.50
N SER A 563 -15.14 -38.00 -23.28
CA SER A 563 -14.36 -39.22 -22.95
C SER A 563 -14.47 -39.56 -21.46
N LEU A 564 -15.66 -39.98 -21.02
CA LEU A 564 -15.84 -40.57 -19.69
C LEU A 564 -16.70 -41.83 -19.74
N VAL A 565 -16.32 -42.84 -20.53
CA VAL A 565 -16.79 -44.22 -20.31
C VAL A 565 -15.77 -45.27 -20.82
N HIS A 566 -15.40 -46.21 -19.94
CA HIS A 566 -14.60 -47.45 -20.12
C HIS A 566 -13.06 -47.30 -20.15
N LYS A 567 -12.23 -48.05 -19.41
CA LYS A 567 -12.37 -49.35 -18.72
C LYS A 567 -11.26 -49.49 -17.65
N SER A 568 -11.62 -50.15 -16.55
CA SER A 568 -10.76 -50.65 -15.47
C SER A 568 -9.79 -51.76 -15.90
N ARG A 569 -8.59 -51.85 -15.28
CA ARG A 569 -8.14 -53.10 -14.64
C ARG A 569 -6.93 -52.92 -13.69
N SER A 570 -7.05 -53.65 -12.58
CA SER A 570 -6.21 -53.85 -11.40
C SER A 570 -4.75 -54.25 -11.60
N SER A 571 -3.90 -53.89 -10.62
CA SER A 571 -3.01 -54.85 -9.95
C SER A 571 -2.65 -54.42 -8.53
N LYS A 572 -2.80 -55.36 -7.59
CA LYS A 572 -2.44 -55.29 -6.17
C LYS A 572 -0.92 -55.44 -6.00
N THR A 573 -0.33 -54.74 -5.04
CA THR A 573 0.81 -55.29 -4.26
C THR A 573 0.87 -54.69 -2.85
N LYS A 574 1.36 -55.52 -1.94
CA LYS A 574 1.15 -55.52 -0.49
C LYS A 574 2.04 -54.55 0.29
N ALA A 575 1.54 -54.24 1.49
CA ALA A 575 2.22 -53.62 2.61
C ALA A 575 3.48 -54.37 3.10
N SER A 576 4.40 -53.62 3.70
CA SER A 576 5.18 -54.05 4.87
C SER A 576 5.42 -52.84 5.79
N LYS A 577 5.53 -53.16 7.08
CA LYS A 577 5.46 -52.30 8.26
C LYS A 577 6.77 -52.51 9.04
N MET A 578 7.13 -51.53 9.87
CA MET A 578 7.88 -51.61 11.15
C MET A 578 9.35 -51.16 11.23
N HIS A 579 9.53 -50.23 12.18
CA HIS A 579 10.55 -50.09 13.26
C HIS A 579 11.99 -49.72 12.89
N SER A 580 12.48 -48.58 13.37
CA SER A 580 13.07 -48.24 14.70
C SER A 580 14.58 -48.01 14.45
N SER A 581 15.25 -47.00 15.00
CA SER A 581 15.52 -46.81 16.42
C SER A 581 16.38 -45.56 16.62
N THR A 582 16.17 -44.94 17.76
CA THR A 582 16.94 -43.91 18.46
C THR A 582 18.40 -44.29 18.74
N LYS A 583 19.31 -43.31 18.76
CA LYS A 583 20.45 -43.24 19.71
C LYS A 583 20.94 -41.80 19.91
N ASN A 584 20.79 -41.32 21.15
CA ASN A 584 21.50 -40.18 21.74
C ASN A 584 22.91 -40.61 22.18
N VAL A 585 23.89 -39.71 22.17
CA VAL A 585 24.93 -39.58 23.22
C VAL A 585 25.38 -38.10 23.31
N ASP A 586 25.45 -37.60 24.55
CA ASP A 586 26.03 -36.34 25.08
C ASP A 586 27.52 -36.15 24.69
N GLY A 587 28.26 -35.04 24.86
CA GLY A 587 28.14 -33.76 25.54
C GLY A 587 29.56 -33.18 25.79
N SER A 588 29.62 -31.87 26.10
CA SER A 588 30.71 -31.11 26.77
C SER A 588 31.59 -30.13 25.96
N CYS A 589 31.43 -28.85 26.36
CA CYS A 589 32.40 -27.80 26.71
C CYS A 589 33.49 -27.29 25.73
N GLY A 590 33.36 -26.00 25.36
CA GLY A 590 34.19 -24.94 25.96
C GLY A 590 35.19 -24.17 25.07
N MET A 591 34.98 -22.84 25.01
CA MET A 591 35.91 -21.71 24.77
C MET A 591 36.18 -21.21 23.33
N ASP A 592 35.86 -19.93 23.17
CA ASP A 592 36.49 -18.83 22.41
C ASP A 592 37.35 -19.17 21.18
N GLU A 593 36.93 -18.65 20.02
CA GLU A 593 37.74 -17.78 19.16
C GLU A 593 36.89 -17.22 18.01
N CYS A 594 36.95 -15.90 17.79
CA CYS A 594 36.47 -15.27 16.56
C CYS A 594 37.36 -15.72 15.39
N PRO A 595 36.80 -15.74 14.18
CA PRO A 595 37.46 -15.01 13.11
C PRO A 595 36.52 -14.05 12.40
N GLU A 596 37.12 -12.96 11.93
CA GLU A 596 36.59 -12.07 10.90
C GLU A 596 36.21 -12.89 9.66
N GLU A 597 34.97 -12.76 9.20
CA GLU A 597 34.55 -13.23 7.88
C GLU A 597 33.99 -12.06 7.06
N ASP A 598 34.48 -11.98 5.84
CA ASP A 598 34.23 -10.98 4.83
C ASP A 598 32.74 -10.64 4.63
N VAL A 599 32.38 -9.43 5.05
CA VAL A 599 31.07 -8.83 4.83
C VAL A 599 31.00 -8.31 3.39
N SER A 600 30.71 -9.21 2.45
CA SER A 600 30.29 -8.86 1.10
C SER A 600 29.26 -9.85 0.54
N LYS A 601 28.12 -9.95 1.23
CA LYS A 601 26.88 -10.44 0.62
C LYS A 601 25.85 -9.34 0.72
N SER A 602 25.67 -8.63 -0.39
CA SER A 602 24.49 -7.83 -0.65
C SER A 602 23.27 -8.75 -0.48
N PHE A 603 22.42 -8.44 0.49
CA PHE A 603 21.14 -9.13 0.61
C PHE A 603 20.31 -8.83 -0.64
N SER A 604 20.29 -9.79 -1.54
CA SER A 604 19.38 -9.86 -2.66
C SER A 604 17.96 -9.98 -2.10
N ASN A 605 17.17 -8.93 -2.26
CA ASN A 605 15.72 -9.00 -2.05
C ASN A 605 15.11 -9.78 -3.23
N HIS A 606 15.32 -11.09 -3.28
CA HIS A 606 14.55 -11.99 -4.14
C HIS A 606 13.22 -12.28 -3.47
N TYR A 607 12.24 -11.41 -3.71
CA TYR A 607 10.84 -11.69 -3.40
C TYR A 607 10.08 -11.72 -4.71
N GLY A 608 9.67 -12.92 -5.13
CA GLY A 608 8.64 -13.06 -6.17
C GLY A 608 7.46 -12.15 -5.85
N ARG A 609 6.97 -11.44 -6.87
CA ARG A 609 5.95 -10.40 -6.71
C ARG A 609 4.56 -10.89 -6.33
N LYS A 610 4.35 -12.20 -6.10
CA LYS A 610 3.34 -12.57 -5.11
C LYS A 610 4.03 -12.56 -3.77
N ARG A 611 3.73 -11.51 -2.99
CA ARG A 611 3.90 -11.58 -1.54
C ARG A 611 3.21 -12.88 -1.12
N VAL A 612 3.99 -13.91 -0.79
CA VAL A 612 3.48 -15.11 -0.15
C VAL A 612 2.70 -14.61 1.06
N ARG A 613 1.37 -14.79 1.04
CA ARG A 613 0.52 -14.47 2.19
C ARG A 613 0.80 -15.49 3.29
N VAL A 614 1.85 -15.23 4.05
CA VAL A 614 1.76 -15.32 5.49
C VAL A 614 1.37 -13.92 5.93
N VAL A 615 0.16 -13.77 6.48
CA VAL A 615 -0.42 -12.48 6.88
C VAL A 615 0.43 -11.88 8.00
N ILE A 616 1.43 -11.08 7.62
CA ILE A 616 2.21 -10.21 8.48
C ILE A 616 2.25 -8.88 7.76
N SER A 617 1.89 -7.82 8.47
CA SER A 617 1.77 -6.48 7.91
C SER A 617 1.94 -5.55 9.14
N ASP A 618 2.83 -4.51 9.29
CA ASP A 618 3.79 -3.66 8.50
C ASP A 618 3.43 -2.21 7.96
N ASP A 619 2.80 -1.38 8.77
CA ASP A 619 3.17 0.00 9.09
C ASP A 619 2.32 1.29 9.03
N GLU A 620 1.89 1.83 10.19
CA GLU A 620 1.98 3.24 10.68
C GLU A 620 1.06 4.42 10.31
N ALA A 621 0.38 5.02 11.32
CA ALA A 621 0.41 6.47 11.53
C ALA A 621 0.04 6.92 12.96
N GLU A 622 0.82 7.90 13.41
CA GLU A 622 0.68 8.73 14.59
C GLU A 622 -0.39 9.84 14.48
N GLU A 623 -0.59 10.42 15.66
CA GLU A 623 -1.51 11.45 16.11
C GLU A 623 -1.21 12.87 15.59
N ALA A 624 -2.22 13.71 15.74
CA ALA A 624 -2.12 15.17 15.80
C ALA A 624 -3.08 15.67 16.90
N PRO A 625 -3.06 16.95 17.24
CA PRO A 625 -2.39 17.52 18.40
C PRO A 625 -3.35 17.81 19.58
N GLU A 626 -2.80 17.80 20.79
CA GLU A 626 -3.48 18.28 21.99
C GLU A 626 -3.86 19.76 21.86
N ILE A 627 -5.14 20.05 22.05
CA ILE A 627 -5.64 21.40 22.31
C ILE A 627 -5.66 21.57 23.84
N ASP A 628 -4.71 22.37 24.33
CA ASP A 628 -4.71 22.93 25.67
C ASP A 628 -5.84 23.97 25.79
N GLN A 629 -6.85 23.67 26.61
CA GLN A 629 -7.76 24.67 27.16
C GLN A 629 -7.47 24.85 28.64
N SER A 630 -6.88 26.00 28.96
CA SER A 630 -6.62 26.43 30.31
C SER A 630 -7.89 26.90 31.03
N LYS A 631 -8.15 26.23 32.16
CA LYS A 631 -8.59 26.74 33.47
C LYS A 631 -9.79 27.71 33.53
N ARG A 632 -10.88 27.23 34.12
CA ARG A 632 -11.49 27.90 35.28
C ARG A 632 -11.59 26.94 36.48
N THR A 633 -10.85 27.31 37.51
CA THR A 633 -10.83 26.80 38.88
C THR A 633 -12.20 26.94 39.54
N LEU A 634 -12.59 25.95 40.35
CA LEU A 634 -13.20 26.14 41.69
C LEU A 634 -13.22 24.81 42.48
N THR A 635 -12.25 24.72 43.40
CA THR A 635 -12.35 24.23 44.80
C THR A 635 -13.01 22.89 45.15
N GLY A 636 -12.23 22.01 45.79
CA GLY A 636 -12.72 21.00 46.73
C GLY A 636 -11.74 19.85 46.97
N ARG A 637 -11.02 19.87 48.09
CA ARG A 637 -10.05 18.84 48.54
C ARG A 637 -10.73 17.51 48.94
N PRO A 638 -9.96 16.40 49.06
CA PRO A 638 -10.44 15.02 49.20
C PRO A 638 -10.50 14.56 50.66
N ASP A 639 -11.16 13.42 50.91
CA ASP A 639 -10.84 12.56 52.05
C ASP A 639 -11.07 11.07 51.71
N SER A 640 -10.14 10.28 52.24
CA SER A 640 -9.99 8.83 52.16
C SER A 640 -10.40 8.15 53.49
N LEU A 641 -10.48 6.81 53.48
CA LEU A 641 -10.59 5.87 54.63
C LEU A 641 -12.04 5.65 55.13
N SER A 642 -12.50 4.48 55.57
CA SER A 642 -11.83 3.32 56.17
C SER A 642 -12.66 2.02 56.11
N THR A 643 -11.93 0.92 56.21
CA THR A 643 -12.19 -0.45 56.73
C THR A 643 -13.22 -0.66 57.85
N SER A 644 -13.91 -1.82 57.85
CA SER A 644 -13.86 -2.92 58.87
C SER A 644 -15.04 -3.89 58.66
N GLU A 645 -14.89 -5.19 58.35
CA GLU A 645 -14.50 -6.36 59.18
C GLU A 645 -15.66 -7.04 59.97
N GLN A 646 -15.69 -8.38 59.87
CA GLN A 646 -16.26 -9.41 60.78
C GLN A 646 -17.76 -9.80 60.70
N ILE A 647 -18.24 -11.06 60.92
CA ILE A 647 -17.70 -12.41 61.16
C ILE A 647 -18.90 -13.42 61.15
N ALA A 648 -18.61 -14.67 60.76
CA ALA A 648 -19.22 -15.98 61.13
C ALA A 648 -20.64 -16.46 60.72
N ASN A 649 -20.60 -17.66 60.10
CA ASN A 649 -21.28 -18.94 60.43
C ASN A 649 -22.81 -18.93 60.66
N THR A 650 -23.60 -19.88 60.15
CA THR A 650 -23.51 -21.30 60.48
C THR A 650 -24.47 -22.14 59.60
N ALA A 651 -23.95 -23.26 59.11
CA ALA A 651 -24.52 -24.60 58.85
C ALA A 651 -26.01 -24.86 58.46
N ASN A 652 -26.10 -25.70 57.41
CA ASN A 652 -26.74 -27.02 57.35
C ASN A 652 -28.19 -27.24 56.85
N ARG A 653 -28.21 -28.06 55.79
CA ARG A 653 -28.96 -29.33 55.56
C ARG A 653 -30.40 -29.30 55.02
N ASN A 654 -30.48 -29.92 53.82
CA ASN A 654 -31.41 -30.97 53.38
C ASN A 654 -32.89 -30.56 53.26
N ARG A 655 -33.73 -31.10 52.37
CA ARG A 655 -33.72 -32.35 51.60
C ARG A 655 -34.78 -32.23 50.49
N ASN A 656 -34.55 -32.96 49.41
CA ASN A 656 -35.46 -33.43 48.35
C ASN A 656 -36.94 -33.64 48.74
N GLN A 657 -37.88 -33.45 47.80
CA GLN A 657 -38.49 -34.57 47.04
C GLN A 657 -39.63 -34.14 46.09
N HIS A 658 -39.84 -35.04 45.13
CA HIS A 658 -40.67 -35.07 43.92
C HIS A 658 -42.20 -35.01 44.13
N THR A 659 -42.93 -34.73 43.02
CA THR A 659 -44.14 -35.41 42.48
C THR A 659 -44.79 -34.50 41.40
N SER A 660 -45.75 -34.91 40.57
CA SER A 660 -45.76 -35.84 39.43
C SER A 660 -47.13 -35.73 38.73
N HIS A 661 -47.17 -35.42 37.42
CA HIS A 661 -48.24 -35.71 36.41
C HIS A 661 -49.67 -35.08 36.56
N PRO A 662 -50.62 -35.30 35.61
CA PRO A 662 -50.75 -34.67 34.28
C PRO A 662 -52.23 -34.30 33.90
N ILE A 663 -52.52 -33.50 32.85
CA ILE A 663 -53.85 -33.50 32.17
C ILE A 663 -53.70 -33.20 30.66
N GLU A 664 -54.39 -34.01 29.84
CA GLU A 664 -54.46 -34.08 28.37
C GLU A 664 -55.54 -33.19 27.70
N THR A 665 -55.52 -33.24 26.35
CA THR A 665 -56.57 -33.00 25.33
C THR A 665 -56.54 -31.61 24.67
N ARG A 666 -56.65 -31.42 23.35
CA ARG A 666 -57.30 -32.20 22.27
C ARG A 666 -56.81 -31.72 20.88
N GLU A 667 -56.75 -32.65 19.91
CA GLU A 667 -56.49 -32.43 18.47
C GLU A 667 -57.72 -31.91 17.70
N VAL A 668 -57.50 -31.14 16.63
CA VAL A 668 -58.33 -31.10 15.41
C VAL A 668 -57.43 -30.84 14.19
N ASP A 669 -57.46 -31.76 13.22
CA ASP A 669 -56.77 -31.73 11.94
C ASP A 669 -57.35 -30.70 10.95
N SER A 670 -56.49 -30.12 10.11
CA SER A 670 -56.86 -29.54 8.81
C SER A 670 -55.66 -29.58 7.86
N VAL A 671 -55.73 -30.52 6.91
CA VAL A 671 -54.78 -30.78 5.83
C VAL A 671 -54.80 -29.64 4.79
N CYS A 672 -53.63 -29.10 4.45
CA CYS A 672 -53.35 -28.52 3.13
C CYS A 672 -51.85 -28.62 2.80
N THR A 673 -51.59 -29.15 1.61
CA THR A 673 -50.31 -29.48 0.95
C THR A 673 -49.35 -28.28 0.83
N PRO A 674 -48.03 -28.42 1.11
CA PRO A 674 -47.05 -27.39 0.78
C PRO A 674 -46.26 -27.72 -0.51
N CYS A 675 -46.19 -26.74 -1.40
CA CYS A 675 -45.26 -26.69 -2.54
C CYS A 675 -43.79 -26.57 -2.06
N PRO A 676 -42.81 -27.20 -2.73
CA PRO A 676 -41.41 -27.03 -2.34
C PRO A 676 -40.86 -25.71 -2.88
N ALA A 677 -40.48 -24.83 -1.97
CA ALA A 677 -39.66 -23.65 -2.24
C ALA A 677 -38.18 -24.09 -2.26
N GLU A 678 -37.49 -23.83 -3.37
CA GLU A 678 -36.05 -24.01 -3.52
C GLU A 678 -35.33 -22.79 -2.95
N GLU A 679 -34.53 -22.99 -1.90
CA GLU A 679 -33.73 -21.96 -1.26
C GLU A 679 -32.24 -22.14 -1.60
N SER A 680 -31.68 -21.06 -2.12
CA SER A 680 -30.24 -20.77 -2.31
C SER A 680 -29.50 -20.84 -0.97
N ILE A 681 -28.44 -21.66 -0.85
CA ILE A 681 -27.65 -21.76 0.40
C ILE A 681 -26.26 -21.15 0.22
N CYS A 682 -26.12 -19.93 0.74
CA CYS A 682 -24.95 -19.41 1.46
C CYS A 682 -25.41 -18.36 2.49
N SER A 683 -26.11 -18.81 3.54
CA SER A 683 -26.15 -18.13 4.85
C SER A 683 -26.78 -19.00 5.90
N PHE A 684 -26.16 -19.00 7.08
CA PHE A 684 -26.77 -19.38 8.35
C PHE A 684 -28.16 -18.74 8.50
N LYS A 685 -29.20 -19.53 8.77
CA LYS A 685 -30.53 -19.05 9.15
C LYS A 685 -30.56 -18.76 10.65
N SER A 686 -30.84 -17.52 11.04
CA SER A 686 -31.15 -17.15 12.43
C SER A 686 -32.67 -17.12 12.64
N GLY A 687 -33.13 -17.83 13.67
CA GLY A 687 -34.54 -17.89 14.04
C GLY A 687 -35.01 -16.62 14.74
N SER A 688 -36.16 -16.11 14.32
CA SER A 688 -36.89 -14.99 14.93
C SER A 688 -37.40 -15.34 16.33
N PRO A 689 -37.42 -14.40 17.30
CA PRO A 689 -38.30 -14.46 18.44
C PRO A 689 -39.53 -13.54 18.27
N VAL A 690 -40.61 -14.04 18.85
CA VAL A 690 -42.00 -13.58 18.82
C VAL A 690 -42.20 -12.23 19.52
N PHE A 691 -43.06 -11.40 18.94
CA PHE A 691 -43.60 -10.15 19.47
C PHE A 691 -44.46 -10.36 20.73
N HIS A 692 -44.31 -9.48 21.72
CA HIS A 692 -45.39 -9.10 22.63
C HIS A 692 -45.74 -7.63 22.36
N GLY A 693 -46.99 -7.39 21.98
CA GLY A 693 -47.54 -6.05 21.79
C GLY A 693 -48.07 -5.44 23.09
N ASN A 694 -48.10 -4.10 23.13
CA ASN A 694 -49.16 -3.34 23.80
C ASN A 694 -49.23 -1.91 23.23
N ASP A 695 -50.47 -1.46 23.07
CA ASP A 695 -50.99 -0.18 22.55
C ASP A 695 -50.56 1.06 23.39
N GLY A 696 -50.41 2.29 22.87
CA GLY A 696 -51.40 3.21 22.28
C GLY A 696 -50.90 4.70 22.42
N PRO A 697 -51.69 5.76 22.11
CA PRO A 697 -51.41 6.62 20.94
C PRO A 697 -51.27 8.16 21.16
N ASP A 698 -50.95 8.84 20.04
CA ASP A 698 -51.51 10.12 19.53
C ASP A 698 -50.92 11.53 19.77
N LEU A 699 -51.11 12.34 18.71
CA LEU A 699 -51.01 13.81 18.49
C LEU A 699 -49.63 14.36 18.07
N GLY A 700 -49.45 15.16 17.00
CA GLY A 700 -50.38 15.78 16.07
C GLY A 700 -49.68 16.93 15.31
N ALA A 701 -49.61 16.80 13.98
CA ALA A 701 -49.73 17.79 12.90
C ALA A 701 -48.97 19.14 12.84
N SER A 702 -48.66 19.45 11.56
CA SER A 702 -48.65 20.76 10.86
C SER A 702 -47.33 21.54 10.85
N SER A 703 -46.94 22.28 9.80
CA SER A 703 -47.29 22.32 8.37
C SER A 703 -46.38 23.37 7.70
N ILE A 704 -45.92 23.09 6.48
CA ILE A 704 -45.83 23.99 5.30
C ILE A 704 -45.18 25.39 5.46
N GLY A 705 -44.19 25.68 4.61
CA GLY A 705 -43.90 27.05 4.16
C GLY A 705 -42.56 27.25 3.45
N LYS A 706 -42.58 27.30 2.11
CA LYS A 706 -41.46 27.61 1.20
C LYS A 706 -41.21 29.13 1.03
N LEU A 707 -40.03 29.46 0.46
CA LEU A 707 -39.68 30.54 -0.50
C LEU A 707 -38.86 31.78 -0.06
N SER A 708 -37.60 31.77 -0.52
CA SER A 708 -36.85 32.73 -1.38
C SER A 708 -36.57 34.22 -1.03
N VAL A 709 -35.25 34.54 -1.04
CA VAL A 709 -34.50 35.59 -1.79
C VAL A 709 -34.92 37.07 -1.70
N SER A 710 -34.01 37.96 -1.24
CA SER A 710 -33.36 39.05 -2.03
C SER A 710 -32.67 40.11 -1.15
N LYS A 711 -31.69 40.83 -1.77
CA LYS A 711 -30.88 41.96 -1.26
C LYS A 711 -31.71 43.15 -0.73
N PRO A 712 -31.07 44.17 -0.11
CA PRO A 712 -31.03 45.49 -0.77
C PRO A 712 -29.75 46.33 -0.59
N ALA A 713 -29.73 47.46 -1.32
CA ALA A 713 -28.72 48.50 -1.47
C ALA A 713 -28.98 49.76 -0.61
N ALA A 714 -28.04 50.74 -0.60
CA ALA A 714 -28.20 52.21 -0.39
C ALA A 714 -26.80 52.86 -0.15
N SER A 715 -26.44 54.13 -0.40
CA SER A 715 -27.00 55.34 -1.05
C SER A 715 -25.89 56.42 -1.20
N GLY A 716 -26.08 57.44 -2.07
CA GLY A 716 -25.19 58.62 -2.28
C GLY A 716 -25.13 59.62 -1.10
N SER A 717 -24.56 60.85 -1.14
CA SER A 717 -24.28 61.94 -2.12
C SER A 717 -23.34 62.98 -1.41
N LYS A 718 -22.42 63.76 -2.03
CA LYS A 718 -22.54 65.11 -2.67
C LYS A 718 -21.11 65.64 -2.99
N VAL A 719 -20.76 66.05 -4.22
CA VAL A 719 -20.65 67.41 -4.84
C VAL A 719 -19.55 68.36 -4.30
N GLY A 720 -18.64 68.79 -5.20
CA GLY A 720 -17.75 69.98 -5.10
C GLY A 720 -16.65 70.04 -6.18
N THR A 721 -16.42 71.20 -6.80
CA THR A 721 -15.90 71.46 -8.17
C THR A 721 -14.38 71.76 -8.30
N LEU A 722 -13.85 71.64 -9.53
CA LEU A 722 -12.54 71.98 -10.16
C LEU A 722 -11.51 72.89 -9.41
N ALA A 723 -10.20 72.55 -9.50
CA ALA A 723 -9.16 73.32 -10.23
C ALA A 723 -7.71 72.80 -10.05
N SER A 724 -6.98 72.78 -11.17
CA SER A 724 -5.53 72.92 -11.45
C SER A 724 -4.42 72.86 -10.38
N ASN A 725 -3.34 72.20 -10.83
CA ASN A 725 -1.91 72.50 -10.65
C ASN A 725 -1.17 72.20 -9.34
N SER A 726 0.01 71.60 -9.57
CA SER A 726 1.26 71.61 -8.79
C SER A 726 1.49 70.51 -7.74
N ARG A 727 2.68 69.91 -7.88
CA ARG A 727 3.36 68.94 -7.01
C ARG A 727 3.20 69.25 -5.51
N PRO A 728 3.31 68.20 -4.69
CA PRO A 728 4.14 68.25 -3.50
C PRO A 728 5.26 67.20 -3.59
N GLN A 729 6.47 67.68 -3.39
CA GLN A 729 7.69 66.90 -3.22
C GLN A 729 7.91 66.68 -1.72
N GLY A 730 8.30 65.45 -1.35
CA GLY A 730 8.84 65.12 -0.03
C GLY A 730 8.21 63.85 0.55
N GLN A 731 8.92 62.87 1.10
CA GLN A 731 10.33 62.64 1.36
C GLN A 731 10.45 61.11 1.54
N ASN A 732 11.51 60.50 0.99
CA ASN A 732 12.21 59.34 1.57
C ASN A 732 13.40 59.02 0.66
N ALA A 733 14.43 59.87 0.77
CA ALA A 733 15.78 59.56 0.34
C ALA A 733 16.61 59.39 1.62
N VAL A 734 17.20 58.21 1.79
CA VAL A 734 18.29 57.99 2.74
C VAL A 734 19.54 57.68 1.92
N GLY A 735 20.42 58.68 1.85
CA GLY A 735 21.89 58.53 1.86
C GLY A 735 22.57 57.81 0.70
N LEU A 736 22.92 58.55 -0.35
CA LEU A 736 24.16 58.36 -1.11
C LEU A 736 24.69 59.74 -1.49
N GLN A 737 25.50 60.30 -0.59
CA GLN A 737 26.54 61.26 -0.95
C GLN A 737 27.88 60.58 -0.70
N SER A 738 28.41 59.97 -1.76
CA SER A 738 29.84 59.81 -1.97
C SER A 738 30.06 59.84 -3.48
N SER A 739 30.85 60.81 -3.92
CA SER A 739 31.28 61.04 -5.28
C SER A 739 32.04 59.86 -5.89
N ASP A 740 31.94 59.75 -7.22
CA ASP A 740 32.76 58.93 -8.13
C ASP A 740 32.49 57.42 -8.21
N ALA A 741 31.41 57.06 -8.92
CA ALA A 741 31.38 55.95 -9.87
C ALA A 741 30.14 56.09 -10.79
N ASP A 742 30.32 55.99 -12.11
CA ASP A 742 29.24 55.96 -13.11
C ASP A 742 28.28 54.76 -12.85
N HIS A 743 27.20 54.97 -12.10
CA HIS A 743 26.16 53.96 -11.93
C HIS A 743 25.26 53.93 -13.19
N LYS A 744 25.52 52.97 -14.09
CA LYS A 744 24.63 52.67 -15.22
C LYS A 744 23.43 51.85 -14.71
N PHE A 745 22.22 52.32 -15.01
CA PHE A 745 20.98 51.61 -14.67
C PHE A 745 20.31 51.05 -15.92
N TRP A 746 19.83 49.81 -15.83
CA TRP A 746 18.98 49.17 -16.84
C TRP A 746 17.51 49.33 -16.46
N VAL A 747 16.67 49.63 -17.45
CA VAL A 747 15.23 49.86 -17.27
C VAL A 747 14.44 48.71 -17.87
N PHE A 748 13.68 48.02 -17.04
CA PHE A 748 12.82 46.90 -17.42
C PHE A 748 11.35 47.29 -17.29
N LYS A 749 10.55 47.00 -18.31
CA LYS A 749 9.12 47.33 -18.37
C LYS A 749 8.28 46.06 -18.26
N ILE A 750 7.49 45.99 -17.19
CA ILE A 750 6.54 44.90 -16.93
C ILE A 750 5.13 45.50 -16.96
N GLY A 751 4.43 45.38 -18.10
CA GLY A 751 3.15 46.05 -18.31
C GLY A 751 3.30 47.58 -18.21
N GLU A 752 2.66 48.19 -17.19
CA GLU A 752 2.77 49.63 -16.89
C GLU A 752 3.84 49.97 -15.84
N HIS A 753 4.51 48.98 -15.26
CA HIS A 753 5.52 49.18 -14.21
C HIS A 753 6.93 49.23 -14.77
N LEU A 754 7.74 50.15 -14.25
CA LEU A 754 9.16 50.30 -14.58
C LEU A 754 10.03 49.84 -13.41
N VAL A 755 10.94 48.91 -13.68
CA VAL A 755 11.90 48.34 -12.73
C VAL A 755 13.30 48.80 -13.11
N TYR A 756 14.00 49.42 -12.16
CA TYR A 756 15.37 49.91 -12.33
C TYR A 756 16.37 48.97 -11.66
N LEU A 757 17.40 48.56 -12.41
CA LEU A 757 18.46 47.67 -11.93
C LEU A 757 19.83 48.30 -12.16
N ASP A 758 20.70 48.23 -11.15
CA ASP A 758 22.10 48.67 -11.27
C ASP A 758 22.90 47.62 -12.06
N ALA A 759 23.45 48.03 -13.20
CA ALA A 759 24.21 47.16 -14.10
C ALA A 759 25.46 46.58 -13.42
N ASN A 760 26.06 47.30 -12.46
CA ASN A 760 27.25 46.86 -11.74
C ASN A 760 26.94 45.86 -10.62
N ALA A 761 25.69 45.84 -10.12
CA ALA A 761 25.25 44.86 -9.12
C ALA A 761 25.01 43.47 -9.73
N CYS A 762 24.70 43.40 -11.03
CA CYS A 762 24.38 42.15 -11.74
C CYS A 762 25.61 41.26 -12.03
N THR A 763 26.84 41.73 -11.77
CA THR A 763 28.09 41.03 -12.16
C THR A 763 29.07 40.72 -11.02
N ARG A 764 28.74 41.06 -9.76
CA ARG A 764 29.69 40.89 -8.64
C ARG A 764 29.89 39.44 -8.19
N GLU A 765 29.11 38.47 -8.69
CA GLU A 765 29.05 37.11 -8.14
C GLU A 765 28.94 35.97 -9.17
N GLY A 766 29.59 36.08 -10.33
CA GLY A 766 29.67 34.97 -11.30
C GLY A 766 29.66 35.42 -12.77
N ALA A 767 29.62 34.44 -13.68
CA ALA A 767 29.43 34.70 -15.11
C ALA A 767 28.03 35.29 -15.37
N PHE A 768 27.97 36.37 -16.14
CA PHE A 768 26.72 37.01 -16.56
C PHE A 768 25.87 36.02 -17.38
N SER A 769 24.61 35.82 -17.00
CA SER A 769 23.63 35.02 -17.76
C SER A 769 22.27 35.70 -17.77
N ILE A 770 21.48 35.46 -18.82
CA ILE A 770 20.14 36.02 -18.95
C ILE A 770 19.21 35.42 -17.90
N GLU A 771 19.38 34.15 -17.54
CA GLU A 771 18.63 33.51 -16.45
C GLU A 771 18.89 34.17 -15.08
N SER A 772 20.13 34.55 -14.78
CA SER A 772 20.45 35.31 -13.55
C SER A 772 19.79 36.68 -13.55
N LEU A 773 19.75 37.34 -14.72
CA LEU A 773 19.09 38.63 -14.90
C LEU A 773 17.58 38.53 -14.72
N LYS A 774 16.93 37.47 -15.23
CA LYS A 774 15.49 37.20 -15.00
C LYS A 774 15.19 37.08 -13.50
N VAL A 775 15.99 36.32 -12.75
CA VAL A 775 15.81 36.18 -11.29
C VAL A 775 15.93 37.53 -10.57
N GLU A 776 16.89 38.35 -11.00
CA GLU A 776 17.14 39.67 -10.43
C GLU A 776 15.98 40.65 -10.70
N VAL A 777 15.47 40.70 -11.93
CA VAL A 777 14.28 41.48 -12.31
C VAL A 777 13.06 41.00 -11.51
N ALA A 778 12.83 39.69 -11.40
CA ALA A 778 11.69 39.13 -10.68
C ALA A 778 11.72 39.50 -9.18
N CYS A 779 12.89 39.41 -8.54
CA CYS A 779 13.06 39.76 -7.13
C CYS A 779 12.84 41.26 -6.87
N VAL A 780 13.40 42.14 -7.71
CA VAL A 780 13.21 43.59 -7.54
C VAL A 780 11.77 43.99 -7.83
N TYR A 781 11.16 43.41 -8.87
CA TYR A 781 9.76 43.66 -9.19
C TYR A 781 8.84 43.22 -8.03
N TYR A 782 9.09 42.06 -7.42
CA TYR A 782 8.33 41.60 -6.24
C TYR A 782 8.35 42.61 -5.08
N LEU A 783 9.49 43.29 -4.85
CA LEU A 783 9.63 44.35 -3.85
C LEU A 783 8.96 45.67 -4.24
N GLN A 784 8.48 45.84 -5.47
CA GLN A 784 7.79 47.03 -5.97
C GLN A 784 6.28 46.83 -6.21
N ILE A 785 5.78 45.58 -6.23
CA ILE A 785 4.36 45.26 -6.42
C ILE A 785 3.46 45.77 -5.27
N PRO A 786 2.26 46.33 -5.56
CA PRO A 786 1.29 46.73 -4.53
C PRO A 786 0.75 45.55 -3.69
N ASP A 787 0.34 45.85 -2.45
CA ASP A 787 0.17 44.88 -1.35
C ASP A 787 -0.78 43.69 -1.62
N ASP A 788 -1.72 43.80 -2.56
CA ASP A 788 -2.72 42.75 -2.84
C ASP A 788 -2.13 41.44 -3.41
N LYS A 789 -1.07 41.54 -4.23
CA LYS A 789 -0.39 40.34 -4.79
C LYS A 789 0.72 39.85 -3.87
N ARG A 790 1.42 40.76 -3.20
CA ARG A 790 2.46 40.45 -2.20
C ARG A 790 1.89 39.74 -0.98
N SER A 791 0.71 40.13 -0.51
CA SER A 791 0.00 39.47 0.60
C SER A 791 -0.39 38.02 0.31
N LYS A 792 -0.45 37.60 -0.96
CA LYS A 792 -0.66 36.20 -1.37
C LYS A 792 0.64 35.41 -1.56
N GLY A 793 1.80 36.07 -1.50
CA GLY A 793 3.12 35.45 -1.69
C GLY A 793 3.33 34.91 -3.10
N LEU A 794 2.65 35.51 -4.10
CA LEU A 794 2.76 35.13 -5.51
C LEU A 794 3.95 35.84 -6.13
N LEU A 795 4.88 35.06 -6.70
CA LEU A 795 6.04 35.59 -7.40
C LEU A 795 5.97 35.36 -8.90
N PRO A 796 6.40 36.34 -9.70
CA PRO A 796 6.34 36.24 -11.16
C PRO A 796 7.49 35.37 -11.68
N ILE A 797 7.15 34.39 -12.53
CA ILE A 797 8.11 33.69 -13.39
C ILE A 797 8.29 34.53 -14.65
N ILE A 798 9.49 35.07 -14.83
CA ILE A 798 9.84 35.80 -16.04
C ILE A 798 10.20 34.79 -17.13
N GLY A 799 9.42 34.78 -18.21
CA GLY A 799 9.65 33.92 -19.37
C GLY A 799 10.69 34.50 -20.31
N GLU A 800 10.38 35.68 -20.86
CA GLU A 800 11.16 36.31 -21.92
C GLU A 800 11.52 37.76 -21.56
N LEU A 801 12.74 38.16 -21.90
CA LEU A 801 13.18 39.56 -21.92
C LEU A 801 13.30 39.99 -23.38
N LYS A 802 12.55 41.01 -23.79
CA LYS A 802 12.47 41.49 -25.18
C LYS A 802 12.99 42.91 -25.28
N CYS A 803 13.84 43.18 -26.26
CA CYS A 803 14.22 44.55 -26.63
C CYS A 803 13.92 44.79 -28.10
N CYS A 804 13.10 45.80 -28.40
CA CYS A 804 12.67 46.13 -29.78
C CYS A 804 12.08 44.93 -30.56
N GLY A 805 11.40 44.00 -29.87
CA GLY A 805 10.81 42.80 -30.48
C GLY A 805 11.73 41.59 -30.63
N LYS A 806 13.04 41.70 -30.33
CA LYS A 806 13.98 40.57 -30.26
C LYS A 806 14.04 40.01 -28.84
N VAL A 807 13.96 38.69 -28.69
CA VAL A 807 14.18 37.99 -27.40
C VAL A 807 15.67 37.95 -27.11
N LEU A 808 16.05 38.31 -25.88
CA LEU A 808 17.43 38.18 -25.39
C LEU A 808 17.73 36.73 -25.04
N ASP A 809 18.89 36.23 -25.47
CA ASP A 809 19.35 34.86 -25.20
C ASP A 809 20.71 34.86 -24.48
N ASP A 810 21.14 33.68 -24.00
CA ASP A 810 22.41 33.53 -23.27
C ASP A 810 23.67 33.79 -24.13
N THR A 811 23.53 34.08 -25.43
CA THR A 811 24.64 34.51 -26.31
C THR A 811 24.81 36.03 -26.36
N ASP A 812 23.80 36.80 -25.91
CA ASP A 812 23.86 38.25 -25.84
C ASP A 812 24.75 38.69 -24.65
N SER A 813 25.82 39.44 -24.95
CA SER A 813 26.79 39.89 -23.93
C SER A 813 26.28 41.09 -23.12
N ARG A 814 26.86 41.29 -21.93
CA ARG A 814 26.62 42.48 -21.11
C ARG A 814 26.81 43.78 -21.90
N ASP A 815 27.83 43.84 -22.75
CA ASP A 815 28.16 45.02 -23.55
C ASP A 815 27.02 45.41 -24.50
N TYR A 816 26.31 44.41 -25.04
CA TYR A 816 25.11 44.62 -25.86
C TYR A 816 23.97 45.25 -25.05
N ILE A 817 23.73 44.80 -23.82
CA ILE A 817 22.70 45.36 -22.94
C ILE A 817 23.08 46.77 -22.44
N ASP A 818 24.36 47.00 -22.12
CA ASP A 818 24.87 48.32 -21.75
C ASP A 818 24.74 49.33 -22.90
N GLN A 819 24.93 48.88 -24.15
CA GLN A 819 24.69 49.69 -25.35
C GLN A 819 23.20 50.03 -25.49
N LEU A 820 22.30 49.06 -25.32
CA LEU A 820 20.86 49.28 -25.35
C LEU A 820 20.38 50.28 -24.27
N ALA A 821 20.96 50.20 -23.07
CA ALA A 821 20.67 51.13 -21.98
C ALA A 821 21.17 52.56 -22.28
N SER A 822 22.31 52.70 -22.97
CA SER A 822 22.84 54.01 -23.39
C SER A 822 21.96 54.71 -24.45
N GLU A 823 21.17 53.93 -25.21
CA GLU A 823 20.18 54.42 -26.16
C GLU A 823 18.80 54.73 -25.52
N GLN A 824 18.69 54.70 -24.18
CA GLN A 824 17.44 54.88 -23.42
C GLN A 824 16.30 53.91 -23.79
N LYS A 825 16.61 52.73 -24.34
CA LYS A 825 15.60 51.71 -24.67
C LYS A 825 15.25 50.90 -23.43
N SER A 826 13.96 50.80 -23.13
CA SER A 826 13.45 49.90 -22.08
C SER A 826 13.38 48.46 -22.59
N ILE A 827 13.72 47.49 -21.73
CA ILE A 827 13.58 46.05 -22.01
C ILE A 827 12.19 45.60 -21.55
N ASP A 828 11.36 45.15 -22.47
CA ASP A 828 10.04 44.58 -22.16
C ASP A 828 10.18 43.20 -21.54
N VAL A 829 9.41 42.94 -20.49
CA VAL A 829 9.48 41.70 -19.70
C VAL A 829 8.15 40.99 -19.78
N VAL A 830 8.18 39.71 -20.21
CA VAL A 830 7.01 38.84 -20.27
C VAL A 830 7.00 37.93 -19.04
N ILE A 831 5.87 37.91 -18.32
CA ILE A 831 5.63 37.00 -17.20
C ILE A 831 4.82 35.82 -17.71
N ASP A 832 5.36 34.62 -17.57
CA ASP A 832 4.71 33.39 -18.03
C ASP A 832 3.70 32.88 -17.00
N ASP A 833 4.06 32.94 -15.72
CA ASP A 833 3.22 32.40 -14.63
C ASP A 833 3.53 33.06 -13.27
N TRP A 834 2.73 32.74 -12.24
CA TRP A 834 2.90 33.18 -10.86
C TRP A 834 2.94 32.01 -9.89
N VAL A 835 4.04 31.89 -9.12
CA VAL A 835 4.23 30.78 -8.17
C VAL A 835 4.15 31.26 -6.72
N PRO A 836 3.37 30.59 -5.86
CA PRO A 836 3.35 30.89 -4.44
C PRO A 836 4.66 30.44 -3.76
N LYS A 837 5.39 31.36 -3.13
CA LYS A 837 6.55 31.04 -2.26
C LYS A 837 6.34 31.57 -0.86
N ARG A 838 5.81 30.70 0.01
CA ARG A 838 5.42 31.06 1.37
C ARG A 838 6.62 31.52 2.21
N LEU A 839 7.75 30.81 2.14
CA LEU A 839 8.94 31.16 2.93
C LEU A 839 9.49 32.55 2.54
N MET A 840 9.54 32.84 1.25
CA MET A 840 10.01 34.12 0.73
C MET A 840 9.10 35.28 1.12
N LYS A 841 7.78 35.05 1.12
CA LYS A 841 6.80 36.01 1.66
C LYS A 841 7.06 36.29 3.14
N LEU A 842 7.14 35.25 3.96
CA LEU A 842 7.36 35.40 5.40
C LEU A 842 8.65 36.18 5.70
N TYR A 843 9.72 35.90 4.97
CA TYR A 843 10.98 36.64 5.10
C TYR A 843 10.80 38.14 4.86
N VAL A 844 10.15 38.52 3.76
CA VAL A 844 9.91 39.93 3.45
C VAL A 844 8.96 40.59 4.46
N ASP A 845 7.93 39.88 4.93
CA ASP A 845 7.01 40.37 5.97
C ASP A 845 7.77 40.68 7.27
N PHE A 846 8.70 39.80 7.70
CA PHE A 846 9.54 40.06 8.87
C PHE A 846 10.54 41.21 8.65
N CYS A 847 11.12 41.35 7.46
CA CYS A 847 11.97 42.49 7.12
C CYS A 847 11.19 43.81 7.25
N THR A 848 9.97 43.88 6.70
CA THR A 848 9.12 45.08 6.81
C THR A 848 8.72 45.40 8.26
N LYS A 849 8.39 44.37 9.07
CA LYS A 849 8.06 44.53 10.48
C LYS A 849 9.23 45.11 11.30
N LEU A 850 10.45 44.75 10.94
CA LEU A 850 11.67 45.21 11.60
C LEU A 850 12.25 46.49 10.97
N SER A 851 11.59 47.07 9.96
CA SER A 851 12.10 48.22 9.19
C SER A 851 13.48 47.99 8.57
N GLU A 852 13.75 46.73 8.18
CA GLU A 852 15.02 46.32 7.55
C GLU A 852 14.84 46.05 6.05
N ALA A 853 15.87 46.36 5.27
CA ALA A 853 15.88 46.05 3.84
C ALA A 853 16.15 44.54 3.62
N PRO A 854 15.36 43.84 2.78
CA PRO A 854 15.59 42.43 2.47
C PRO A 854 16.97 42.20 1.86
N ASN A 855 17.68 41.18 2.33
CA ASN A 855 18.96 40.77 1.75
C ASN A 855 18.72 40.18 0.36
N LYS A 856 19.27 40.82 -0.68
CA LYS A 856 19.07 40.44 -2.09
C LYS A 856 19.59 39.04 -2.40
N LYS A 857 20.72 38.60 -1.82
CA LYS A 857 21.28 37.26 -2.07
C LYS A 857 20.36 36.16 -1.53
N LEU A 858 19.87 36.36 -0.31
CA LEU A 858 18.90 35.45 0.29
C LEU A 858 17.59 35.42 -0.52
N LEU A 859 17.11 36.58 -0.97
CA LEU A 859 15.91 36.70 -1.79
C LEU A 859 16.04 35.91 -3.11
N LYS A 860 17.17 36.04 -3.81
CA LYS A 860 17.48 35.25 -5.03
C LYS A 860 17.55 33.75 -4.72
N LYS A 861 18.14 33.35 -3.60
CA LYS A 861 18.24 31.94 -3.20
C LYS A 861 16.85 31.34 -2.88
N LEU A 862 16.00 32.08 -2.18
CA LEU A 862 14.60 31.72 -1.93
C LEU A 862 13.76 31.69 -3.23
N TYR A 863 14.07 32.54 -4.20
CA TYR A 863 13.46 32.53 -5.52
C TYR A 863 13.86 31.28 -6.32
N ASN A 864 15.13 30.84 -6.25
CA ASN A 864 15.58 29.64 -6.97
C ASN A 864 15.28 28.32 -6.23
N LEU A 865 14.84 28.37 -4.97
CA LEU A 865 14.43 27.19 -4.21
C LEU A 865 13.16 26.55 -4.80
N GLU A 866 13.31 25.36 -5.40
CA GLU A 866 12.20 24.59 -5.96
C GLU A 866 11.44 23.77 -4.89
N VAL A 867 10.21 24.22 -4.57
CA VAL A 867 8.98 23.57 -4.02
C VAL A 867 9.09 22.53 -2.87
N SER A 868 10.27 22.06 -2.49
CA SER A 868 10.50 21.35 -1.23
C SER A 868 11.24 22.28 -0.28
N GLU A 869 10.48 23.03 0.49
CA GLU A 869 10.97 23.97 1.50
C GLU A 869 11.67 23.25 2.69
N ASP A 870 11.69 21.91 2.68
CA ASP A 870 12.18 21.03 3.76
C ASP A 870 13.66 21.27 4.20
N GLU A 871 14.53 21.83 3.35
CA GLU A 871 15.94 22.12 3.66
C GLU A 871 16.43 23.40 2.93
N VAL A 872 16.80 24.45 3.69
CA VAL A 872 17.23 25.76 3.15
C VAL A 872 18.67 26.06 3.59
N ILE A 873 19.61 26.03 2.64
CA ILE A 873 21.03 26.31 2.89
C ILE A 873 21.29 27.80 2.63
N VAL A 874 21.69 28.57 3.64
CA VAL A 874 21.87 30.04 3.54
C VAL A 874 23.30 30.50 3.83
N SER A 875 24.25 29.57 3.94
CA SER A 875 25.69 29.79 4.14
C SER A 875 26.27 30.92 3.29
N ASP A 876 25.92 30.93 2.00
CA ASP A 876 26.57 31.83 1.01
C ASP A 876 25.87 33.20 0.90
N CYS A 877 24.83 33.45 1.70
CA CYS A 877 24.02 34.66 1.62
C CYS A 877 24.66 35.86 2.34
N GLY A 878 25.76 35.66 3.09
CA GLY A 878 26.48 36.72 3.79
C GLY A 878 25.62 37.48 4.79
N LEU A 879 24.76 36.78 5.53
CA LEU A 879 23.83 37.38 6.50
C LEU A 879 24.62 37.92 7.70
N GLN A 880 24.43 39.22 7.99
CA GLN A 880 24.98 39.92 9.16
C GLN A 880 23.89 40.07 10.25
N ASP A 881 24.28 40.52 11.45
CA ASP A 881 23.47 40.59 12.68
C ASP A 881 22.03 41.07 12.53
N LEU A 882 21.81 42.15 11.78
CA LEU A 882 20.47 42.70 11.58
C LEU A 882 19.69 41.81 10.60
N SER A 883 20.29 41.52 9.43
CA SER A 883 19.65 40.78 8.34
C SER A 883 19.31 39.31 8.62
N ILE A 884 19.89 38.69 9.65
CA ILE A 884 19.65 37.29 9.98
C ILE A 884 18.35 37.09 10.78
N THR A 885 17.97 38.06 11.61
CA THR A 885 16.80 37.94 12.50
C THR A 885 15.50 37.71 11.72
N PRO A 886 15.18 38.49 10.65
CA PRO A 886 14.00 38.23 9.83
C PRO A 886 14.00 36.85 9.16
N SER A 887 15.17 36.32 8.80
CA SER A 887 15.30 35.02 8.13
C SER A 887 15.02 33.85 9.08
N LEU A 888 15.49 33.93 10.32
CA LEU A 888 15.27 32.90 11.35
C LEU A 888 13.80 32.85 11.76
N ASP A 889 13.17 34.01 11.94
CA ASP A 889 11.75 34.10 12.28
C ASP A 889 10.85 33.57 11.14
N ALA A 890 11.22 33.84 9.89
CA ALA A 890 10.54 33.30 8.72
C ALA A 890 10.64 31.77 8.66
N LEU A 891 11.85 31.20 8.81
CA LEU A 891 12.08 29.75 8.82
C LEU A 891 11.33 29.06 9.96
N LYS A 892 11.29 29.69 11.15
CA LYS A 892 10.56 29.18 12.32
C LYS A 892 9.06 29.11 12.07
N LEU A 893 8.46 30.20 11.56
CA LEU A 893 7.03 30.24 11.26
C LEU A 893 6.66 29.31 10.10
N HIS A 894 7.60 29.11 9.18
CA HIS A 894 7.45 28.22 8.05
C HIS A 894 7.61 26.73 8.44
N LYS A 895 8.29 26.43 9.55
CA LYS A 895 8.60 25.08 10.08
C LYS A 895 9.57 24.28 9.21
N THR A 896 10.59 24.94 8.68
CA THR A 896 11.59 24.32 7.78
C THR A 896 12.97 24.23 8.42
N ILE A 897 13.70 23.16 8.09
CA ILE A 897 15.06 22.95 8.58
C ILE A 897 16.01 23.79 7.72
N ALA A 898 16.89 24.57 8.35
CA ALA A 898 17.90 25.35 7.65
C ALA A 898 19.30 25.00 8.14
N VAL A 899 20.24 24.89 7.20
CA VAL A 899 21.67 24.80 7.51
C VAL A 899 22.25 26.20 7.34
N LEU A 900 22.68 26.77 8.47
CA LEU A 900 23.28 28.10 8.56
C LEU A 900 24.77 27.94 8.86
N ASP A 901 25.62 28.06 7.85
CA ASP A 901 27.05 28.25 8.09
C ASP A 901 27.27 29.74 8.36
N LEU A 902 27.53 30.09 9.61
CA LEU A 902 27.78 31.46 10.04
C LEU A 902 29.21 31.58 10.53
N SER A 903 30.05 32.29 9.79
CA SER A 903 31.39 32.60 10.28
C SER A 903 31.29 33.48 11.54
N HIS A 904 31.88 33.02 12.64
CA HIS A 904 31.84 33.68 13.95
C HIS A 904 32.42 35.12 13.96
N LYS A 905 33.09 35.53 12.89
CA LYS A 905 33.70 36.86 12.71
C LYS A 905 32.71 37.94 12.22
N MET A 906 31.53 37.55 11.75
CA MET A 906 30.55 38.45 11.13
C MET A 906 29.28 38.63 11.99
N LEU A 907 29.23 38.01 13.17
CA LEU A 907 28.11 38.07 14.11
C LEU A 907 28.53 38.80 15.41
N GLY A 908 27.75 39.79 15.80
CA GLY A 908 27.90 40.60 16.99
C GLY A 908 27.37 39.93 18.26
N LEU A 909 27.76 40.51 19.39
CA LEU A 909 27.56 39.95 20.74
C LEU A 909 26.10 39.64 21.12
N PHE A 910 25.11 40.24 20.45
CA PHE A 910 23.69 40.05 20.76
C PHE A 910 23.01 38.95 19.92
N THR A 911 23.61 38.56 18.80
CA THR A 911 23.00 37.61 17.85
C THR A 911 23.29 36.16 18.24
N ILE A 912 24.47 35.91 18.79
CA ILE A 912 24.91 34.58 19.25
C ILE A 912 24.03 34.04 20.39
N PRO A 913 23.72 34.78 21.47
CA PRO A 913 22.85 34.29 22.54
C PRO A 913 21.42 34.01 22.05
N LYS A 914 20.93 34.79 21.09
CA LYS A 914 19.59 34.60 20.49
C LYS A 914 19.52 33.31 19.68
N LEU A 915 20.54 33.03 18.87
CA LEU A 915 20.62 31.79 18.11
C LEU A 915 20.79 30.56 19.00
N VAL A 916 21.57 30.65 20.09
CA VAL A 916 21.71 29.59 21.10
C VAL A 916 20.39 29.34 21.82
N TYR A 917 19.69 30.40 22.24
CA TYR A 917 18.37 30.27 22.85
C TYR A 917 17.33 29.66 21.89
N GLN A 918 17.40 30.01 20.59
CA GLN A 918 16.51 29.47 19.56
C GLN A 918 16.83 28.00 19.19
N SER A 919 18.10 27.59 19.20
CA SER A 919 18.48 26.18 18.96
C SER A 919 18.04 25.28 20.11
N GLU A 920 18.19 25.74 21.37
CA GLU A 920 17.79 25.00 22.57
C GLU A 920 16.27 24.85 22.72
N THR A 921 15.48 25.83 22.28
CA THR A 921 14.02 25.81 22.44
C THR A 921 13.27 25.10 21.31
N THR A 922 13.89 24.90 20.14
CA THR A 922 13.14 24.46 18.94
C THR A 922 13.78 23.36 18.09
N GLY A 923 15.07 23.04 18.25
CA GLY A 923 15.71 21.92 17.54
C GLY A 923 15.82 22.04 16.01
N TYR A 924 15.52 23.21 15.42
CA TYR A 924 15.48 23.42 13.96
C TYR A 924 16.76 23.96 13.32
N PHE A 925 17.78 24.29 14.12
CA PHE A 925 19.04 24.89 13.66
C PHE A 925 20.23 24.02 14.06
N CYS A 926 20.98 23.53 13.06
CA CYS A 926 22.31 22.95 13.25
C CYS A 926 23.35 24.02 12.95
N PHE A 927 24.20 24.30 13.94
CA PHE A 927 25.36 25.18 13.84
C PHE A 927 26.59 24.45 13.33
#